data_AF-A0A972VH37-F1
#
_entry.id   AF-A0A972VH37-F1
#
_cell.length_a   1.000
_cell.length_b   1.000
_cell.length_c   1.000
_cell.angle_alpha   90.00
_cell.angle_beta   90.00
_cell.angle_gamma   90.00
#
_symmetry.space_group_name_H-M   'P 1'
#
loop_
_entity.id
_entity.type
_entity.pdbx_description
1 polymer ?
#
loop_
_entity_poly.entity_id
_entity_poly.type
_entity_poly.pdbx_seq_one_letter_code
_entity_poly.pdbx_strand_id
1 'polypeptide(L)'
;MSCCARISNALLTCRRMFLFVVYLGVYTFLIASAHANTFSVNARGQVYIAEEPNPRGIDSLVAETNLLGCKMLGEVRTQNLDRGGVEYRKEFRQQKEGHQCSLIERFIPTDQGIHWEIEVRGHGAPWSTAIETNLQWKQPDALTWWAAWGDSQPDAQGGVRKEASKEVGWWSDPLVPASFARARFFYGGQSHAQTQAFCIPMVSVLDAKIDKGISLVLSPKDLILNLEVNVTAEGKMTLSRTSHRMTADQPVRFSMDLIWHEADWRSGLGWMATQYPQFFDPPNARVQQMAGCGAYSSHARDLNVERLRRMAFKMNWKASFDFPYMGMFIPPVPDATTEWIDFKSKPTSISRMRQDIRCFTDNDFHVLCYFNVTEFGNYIQYPPPARKAVRDEDLWKDPNDYVYSVLKDAILTRAGEGKPIGSWEGCIAMDPGDPVYQRFLVEQAKRHVELLPGSSGICIDRMDWLRFYNPRFDDGVSWANGKPARSLVTSWHEIIPKISAVMHDNNKVIYCNPHYRRLDLVRHIDGIYDEFGQMGHSMNLCALLALRKPIMAWTIMVPEFEQAPDEYFQRHLHMGAYLTVPMLGNDHTILPSENVDQMYFDYAPLLEALQGKQWVLASHAVAVADNTAKANLFEVPGGYVVPVTFGGESKQARVVLRHLHKQSGQDSFQAQVIHPGRTDWTPLMLKETSNGVTIEVPLERGCAMVKIY
;
A
#
# COMPACT_ATOMS: atom_id res chain seq x y z
N MET A 1 -12.68 -17.37 77.07
CA MET A 1 -13.12 -18.07 75.85
C MET A 1 -13.32 -17.00 74.77
N SER A 2 -12.26 -16.68 74.01
CA SER A 2 -12.03 -17.13 72.61
C SER A 2 -12.80 -16.28 71.59
N CYS A 3 -12.15 -15.26 70.98
CA CYS A 3 -11.61 -15.25 69.59
C CYS A 3 -12.69 -15.10 68.50
N CYS A 4 -12.75 -13.99 67.75
CA CYS A 4 -11.90 -13.54 66.61
C CYS A 4 -12.31 -14.08 65.23
N ALA A 5 -12.60 -13.12 64.33
CA ALA A 5 -12.14 -12.99 62.93
C ALA A 5 -12.90 -13.63 61.73
N ARG A 6 -13.24 -12.70 60.79
CA ARG A 6 -13.18 -12.74 59.30
C ARG A 6 -14.16 -13.63 58.52
N ILE A 7 -14.91 -13.03 57.58
CA ILE A 7 -14.61 -13.00 56.13
C ILE A 7 -15.62 -12.06 55.42
N SER A 8 -15.08 -11.21 54.55
CA SER A 8 -15.76 -10.25 53.67
C SER A 8 -16.01 -10.85 52.27
N ASN A 9 -16.95 -10.24 51.53
CA ASN A 9 -17.23 -10.34 50.08
C ASN A 9 -18.09 -11.51 49.57
N ALA A 10 -19.33 -11.18 49.15
CA ALA A 10 -19.88 -11.52 47.82
C ALA A 10 -21.29 -10.89 47.64
N LEU A 11 -21.61 -10.51 46.39
CA LEU A 11 -22.94 -10.16 45.84
C LEU A 11 -23.40 -8.69 45.92
N LEU A 12 -22.77 -7.85 45.08
CA LEU A 12 -23.49 -6.79 44.36
C LEU A 12 -23.64 -7.25 42.90
N THR A 13 -24.85 -7.63 42.51
CA THR A 13 -25.16 -8.01 41.12
C THR A 13 -26.49 -7.39 40.70
N CYS A 14 -26.42 -6.66 39.59
CA CYS A 14 -27.49 -6.34 38.65
C CYS A 14 -28.76 -5.62 39.13
N ARG A 15 -28.82 -4.32 38.85
CA ARG A 15 -29.83 -3.69 37.96
C ARG A 15 -29.46 -2.23 37.74
N ARG A 16 -28.83 -1.89 36.61
CA ARG A 16 -28.78 -0.50 36.12
C ARG A 16 -29.78 -0.37 34.98
N MET A 17 -30.82 0.42 35.26
CA MET A 17 -31.85 0.85 34.33
C MET A 17 -31.22 1.65 33.18
N PHE A 18 -31.56 1.29 31.94
CA PHE A 18 -31.38 2.15 30.78
C PHE A 18 -32.34 3.33 30.89
N LEU A 19 -31.82 4.55 31.07
CA LEU A 19 -32.63 5.78 31.00
C LEU A 19 -32.48 6.36 29.59
N PHE A 20 -33.49 6.16 28.76
CA PHE A 20 -33.65 6.87 27.48
C PHE A 20 -34.33 8.22 27.77
N VAL A 21 -33.64 9.33 27.53
CA VAL A 21 -34.27 10.66 27.50
C VAL A 21 -34.48 11.04 26.05
N VAL A 22 -35.72 10.97 25.58
CA VAL A 22 -36.16 11.49 24.28
C VAL A 22 -36.46 12.97 24.47
N TYR A 23 -35.61 13.86 23.96
CA TYR A 23 -35.93 15.27 23.77
C TYR A 23 -35.69 15.64 22.30
N LEU A 24 -36.78 15.99 21.60
CA LEU A 24 -36.83 16.65 20.28
C LEU A 24 -35.83 16.14 19.20
N GLY A 25 -36.14 14.99 18.58
CA GLY A 25 -35.59 14.61 17.26
C GLY A 25 -34.08 14.33 17.18
N VAL A 26 -33.40 14.22 18.33
CA VAL A 26 -31.98 13.90 18.44
C VAL A 26 -31.82 12.53 19.10
N TYR A 27 -31.20 11.58 18.39
CA TYR A 27 -30.82 10.29 18.95
C TYR A 27 -29.42 10.41 19.54
N THR A 28 -29.34 10.66 20.84
CA THR A 28 -28.07 10.66 21.58
C THR A 28 -27.77 9.23 22.02
N PHE A 29 -26.66 8.67 21.54
CA PHE A 29 -26.16 7.39 22.02
C PHE A 29 -25.32 7.66 23.26
N LEU A 30 -25.71 7.10 24.41
CA LEU A 30 -24.86 7.11 25.61
C LEU A 30 -24.05 5.82 25.61
N ILE A 31 -22.80 5.89 25.12
CA ILE A 31 -21.84 4.81 25.31
C ILE A 31 -21.37 4.89 26.76
N ALA A 32 -21.66 3.85 27.55
CA ALA A 32 -21.12 3.73 28.90
C ALA A 32 -19.65 3.29 28.84
N SER A 33 -18.76 4.15 28.34
CA SER A 33 -17.32 4.07 28.58
C SER A 33 -16.90 5.35 29.28
N ALA A 34 -15.87 5.28 30.12
CA ALA A 34 -15.41 6.40 30.95
C ALA A 34 -14.75 7.56 30.15
N HIS A 35 -14.97 7.63 28.83
CA HIS A 35 -14.42 8.65 27.95
C HIS A 35 -15.55 9.47 27.30
N ALA A 36 -15.56 10.77 27.60
CA ALA A 36 -16.59 11.74 27.25
C ALA A 36 -16.73 12.11 25.75
N ASN A 37 -16.38 11.22 24.81
CA ASN A 37 -16.41 11.51 23.37
C ASN A 37 -17.33 10.52 22.66
N THR A 38 -18.62 10.84 22.52
CA THR A 38 -19.58 9.94 21.84
C THR A 38 -20.02 10.52 20.51
N PHE A 39 -19.90 9.76 19.41
CA PHE A 39 -20.53 10.14 18.16
C PHE A 39 -22.05 9.98 18.27
N SER A 40 -22.79 10.93 17.71
CA SER A 40 -24.24 10.88 17.61
C SER A 40 -24.69 11.16 16.19
N VAL A 41 -25.90 10.72 15.86
CA VAL A 41 -26.46 10.84 14.51
C VAL A 41 -27.80 11.57 14.60
N ASN A 42 -27.96 12.63 13.81
CA ASN A 42 -29.18 13.44 13.85
C ASN A 42 -30.28 12.83 12.97
N ALA A 43 -31.50 13.38 13.03
CA ALA A 43 -32.64 12.90 12.23
C ALA A 43 -32.41 12.87 10.69
N ARG A 44 -31.36 13.53 10.19
CA ARG A 44 -30.98 13.51 8.77
C ARG A 44 -29.89 12.49 8.45
N GLY A 45 -29.45 11.68 9.41
CA GLY A 45 -28.34 10.74 9.22
C GLY A 45 -26.98 11.44 9.14
N GLN A 46 -26.83 12.64 9.72
CA GLN A 46 -25.53 13.31 9.82
C GLN A 46 -24.90 12.93 11.16
N VAL A 47 -23.65 12.47 11.11
CA VAL A 47 -22.83 12.17 12.28
C VAL A 47 -22.25 13.48 12.82
N TYR A 48 -22.26 13.65 14.14
CA TYR A 48 -21.60 14.73 14.86
C TYR A 48 -21.09 14.21 16.20
N ILE A 49 -20.29 15.01 16.91
CA ILE A 49 -19.78 14.66 18.23
C ILE A 49 -20.74 15.24 19.27
N ALA A 50 -21.28 14.39 20.14
CA ALA A 50 -22.23 14.79 21.16
C ALA A 50 -21.53 15.52 22.31
N GLU A 51 -22.08 16.68 22.66
CA GLU A 51 -21.84 17.44 23.89
C GLU A 51 -20.48 18.14 24.05
N GLU A 52 -20.38 19.38 23.54
CA GLU A 52 -19.92 20.51 24.33
C GLU A 52 -20.78 21.75 23.99
N PRO A 53 -21.12 22.65 24.94
CA PRO A 53 -21.85 23.90 24.65
C PRO A 53 -21.08 24.85 23.71
N ASN A 54 -19.82 24.55 23.40
CA ASN A 54 -18.95 25.38 22.58
C ASN A 54 -17.82 24.52 21.96
N PRO A 55 -18.13 23.59 21.03
CA PRO A 55 -17.17 22.61 20.53
C PRO A 55 -15.99 23.33 19.88
N ARG A 56 -14.77 23.01 20.31
CA ARG A 56 -13.53 23.60 19.78
C ARG A 56 -12.76 22.57 18.98
N GLY A 57 -12.18 23.01 17.85
CA GLY A 57 -11.26 22.19 17.06
C GLY A 57 -11.87 20.87 16.60
N ILE A 58 -11.28 19.76 17.04
CA ILE A 58 -11.58 18.40 16.58
C ILE A 58 -13.01 17.94 16.90
N ASP A 59 -13.59 18.48 17.98
CA ASP A 59 -14.94 18.15 18.45
C ASP A 59 -16.05 18.79 17.59
N SER A 60 -15.68 19.60 16.59
CA SER A 60 -16.63 20.29 15.69
C SER A 60 -17.03 19.51 14.43
N LEU A 61 -16.64 18.23 14.33
CA LEU A 61 -16.89 17.38 13.17
C LEU A 61 -18.39 17.23 12.87
N VAL A 62 -18.74 17.42 11.61
CA VAL A 62 -19.99 16.92 11.00
C VAL A 62 -19.61 16.02 9.83
N ALA A 63 -20.17 14.81 9.78
CA ALA A 63 -19.96 13.87 8.69
C ALA A 63 -21.28 13.39 8.08
N GLU A 64 -21.31 13.19 6.76
CA GLU A 64 -22.50 12.73 6.04
C GLU A 64 -22.18 12.05 4.70
N THR A 65 -23.10 11.23 4.21
CA THR A 65 -23.07 10.74 2.83
C THR A 65 -23.79 11.72 1.90
N ASN A 66 -23.17 12.03 0.76
CA ASN A 66 -23.78 12.76 -0.33
C ASN A 66 -23.73 11.95 -1.64
N LEU A 67 -24.75 12.10 -2.48
CA LEU A 67 -24.76 11.56 -3.85
C LEU A 67 -24.66 12.74 -4.81
N LEU A 68 -23.55 12.85 -5.53
CA LEU A 68 -23.24 14.03 -6.34
C LEU A 68 -24.35 14.29 -7.37
N GLY A 69 -24.78 15.55 -7.47
CA GLY A 69 -25.85 15.96 -8.40
C GLY A 69 -27.23 15.36 -8.10
N CYS A 70 -27.44 14.75 -6.94
CA CYS A 70 -28.74 14.21 -6.53
C CYS A 70 -29.38 15.06 -5.45
N LYS A 71 -30.71 15.12 -5.45
CA LYS A 71 -31.52 15.78 -4.43
C LYS A 71 -32.34 14.73 -3.67
N MET A 72 -32.33 14.80 -2.35
CA MET A 72 -33.17 13.95 -1.50
C MET A 72 -34.66 14.22 -1.78
N LEU A 73 -35.44 13.15 -1.80
CA LEU A 73 -36.89 13.14 -2.00
C LEU A 73 -37.59 12.75 -0.70
N GLY A 74 -38.60 13.52 -0.32
CA GLY A 74 -39.45 13.19 0.83
C GLY A 74 -38.73 13.20 2.17
N GLU A 75 -39.29 12.46 3.12
CA GLU A 75 -38.80 12.35 4.49
C GLU A 75 -37.84 11.17 4.66
N VAL A 76 -36.88 11.33 5.57
CA VAL A 76 -35.94 10.29 5.97
C VAL A 76 -36.66 9.29 6.86
N ARG A 77 -36.57 7.99 6.54
CA ARG A 77 -37.11 6.93 7.39
C ARG A 77 -36.02 6.40 8.31
N THR A 78 -36.34 6.22 9.57
CA THR A 78 -35.40 5.78 10.60
C THR A 78 -35.86 4.49 11.26
N GLN A 79 -34.94 3.57 11.49
CA GLN A 79 -35.19 2.32 12.21
C GLN A 79 -34.06 2.04 13.20
N ASN A 80 -34.40 1.66 14.43
CA ASN A 80 -33.40 1.17 15.39
C ASN A 80 -32.93 -0.24 14.99
N LEU A 81 -31.63 -0.47 15.11
CA LEU A 81 -31.00 -1.76 14.87
C LEU A 81 -30.74 -2.48 16.19
N ASP A 82 -30.63 -3.80 16.10
CA ASP A 82 -30.15 -4.63 17.20
C ASP A 82 -28.75 -4.15 17.61
N ARG A 83 -28.45 -4.22 18.92
CA ARG A 83 -27.20 -3.71 19.54
C ARG A 83 -27.05 -2.18 19.57
N GLY A 84 -28.15 -1.44 19.41
CA GLY A 84 -28.16 0.00 19.64
C GLY A 84 -27.67 0.84 18.47
N GLY A 85 -27.65 0.27 17.26
CA GLY A 85 -27.42 1.04 16.03
C GLY A 85 -28.69 1.70 15.48
N VAL A 86 -28.53 2.47 14.42
CA VAL A 86 -29.65 3.12 13.70
C VAL A 86 -29.46 3.00 12.20
N GLU A 87 -30.55 2.74 11.49
CA GLU A 87 -30.62 2.73 10.03
C GLU A 87 -31.42 3.94 9.54
N TYR A 88 -30.89 4.63 8.53
CA TYR A 88 -31.55 5.70 7.80
C TYR A 88 -31.81 5.24 6.37
N ARG A 89 -33.01 5.49 5.86
CA ARG A 89 -33.38 5.26 4.46
C ARG A 89 -33.80 6.58 3.83
N LYS A 90 -33.15 6.90 2.71
CA LYS A 90 -33.30 8.15 1.98
C LYS A 90 -33.54 7.84 0.51
N GLU A 91 -34.46 8.56 -0.12
CA GLU A 91 -34.69 8.48 -1.56
C GLU A 91 -34.04 9.67 -2.26
N PHE A 92 -33.49 9.47 -3.44
CA PHE A 92 -32.78 10.52 -4.19
C PHE A 92 -33.23 10.56 -5.65
N ARG A 93 -33.21 11.76 -6.24
CA ARG A 93 -33.33 11.99 -7.69
C ARG A 93 -32.13 12.75 -8.22
N GLN A 94 -31.46 12.20 -9.22
CA GLN A 94 -30.41 12.89 -9.97
C GLN A 94 -31.02 14.07 -10.74
N GLN A 95 -30.43 15.25 -10.62
CA GLN A 95 -30.99 16.48 -11.18
C GLN A 95 -30.92 16.55 -12.71
N LYS A 96 -29.93 15.89 -13.32
CA LYS A 96 -29.66 15.99 -14.76
C LYS A 96 -30.57 15.11 -15.61
N GLU A 97 -30.61 13.81 -15.33
CA GLU A 97 -31.33 12.82 -16.15
C GLU A 97 -32.55 12.23 -15.43
N GLY A 98 -32.79 12.62 -14.17
CA GLY A 98 -33.97 12.21 -13.42
C GLY A 98 -33.90 10.79 -12.83
N HIS A 99 -32.75 10.11 -12.94
CA HIS A 99 -32.51 8.80 -12.33
C HIS A 99 -32.78 8.83 -10.82
N GLN A 100 -33.22 7.71 -10.27
CA GLN A 100 -33.54 7.61 -8.84
C GLN A 100 -32.76 6.49 -8.18
N CYS A 101 -32.55 6.61 -6.87
CA CYS A 101 -31.96 5.57 -6.05
C CYS A 101 -32.38 5.72 -4.58
N SER A 102 -32.34 4.59 -3.88
CA SER A 102 -32.42 4.55 -2.43
C SER A 102 -31.00 4.49 -1.83
N LEU A 103 -30.75 5.33 -0.82
CA LEU A 103 -29.57 5.27 0.04
C LEU A 103 -30.00 4.73 1.40
N ILE A 104 -29.35 3.66 1.84
CA ILE A 104 -29.50 3.09 3.18
C ILE A 104 -28.18 3.29 3.92
N GLU A 105 -28.23 3.89 5.09
CA GLU A 105 -27.07 4.10 5.96
C GLU A 105 -27.30 3.42 7.29
N ARG A 106 -26.32 2.66 7.78
CA ARG A 106 -26.36 2.07 9.12
C ARG A 106 -25.20 2.60 9.94
N PHE A 107 -25.51 3.04 11.15
CA PHE A 107 -24.54 3.51 12.12
C PHE A 107 -24.60 2.58 13.32
N ILE A 108 -23.52 1.84 13.56
CA ILE A 108 -23.42 0.81 14.59
C ILE A 108 -22.31 1.25 15.56
N PRO A 109 -22.61 1.49 16.84
CA PRO A 109 -21.60 1.85 17.83
C PRO A 109 -20.52 0.77 17.97
N THR A 110 -19.28 1.20 18.20
CA THR A 110 -18.14 0.35 18.55
C THR A 110 -17.47 0.89 19.81
N ASP A 111 -16.53 0.13 20.38
CA ASP A 111 -15.81 0.57 21.60
C ASP A 111 -14.97 1.83 21.39
N GLN A 112 -14.61 2.14 20.13
CA GLN A 112 -13.72 3.25 19.77
C GLN A 112 -14.38 4.31 18.88
N GLY A 113 -15.66 4.15 18.54
CA GLY A 113 -16.37 5.09 17.68
C GLY A 113 -17.62 4.50 17.04
N ILE A 114 -17.74 4.64 15.71
CA ILE A 114 -18.88 4.12 14.95
C ILE A 114 -18.43 3.37 13.70
N HIS A 115 -19.11 2.25 13.45
CA HIS A 115 -19.10 1.56 12.17
C HIS A 115 -20.24 2.11 11.30
N TRP A 116 -19.93 2.51 10.09
CA TRP A 116 -20.83 3.17 9.15
C TRP A 116 -20.91 2.38 7.85
N GLU A 117 -22.08 1.80 7.58
CA GLU A 117 -22.38 1.13 6.32
C GLU A 117 -23.20 2.03 5.40
N ILE A 118 -22.92 1.97 4.10
CA ILE A 118 -23.65 2.61 3.01
C ILE A 118 -24.11 1.52 2.03
N GLU A 119 -25.39 1.51 1.67
CA GLU A 119 -25.93 0.76 0.54
C GLU A 119 -26.66 1.72 -0.41
N VAL A 120 -26.27 1.76 -1.68
CA VAL A 120 -26.95 2.54 -2.73
C VAL A 120 -27.58 1.60 -3.74
N ARG A 121 -28.90 1.70 -3.89
CA ARG A 121 -29.70 0.89 -4.83
C ARG A 121 -30.30 1.77 -5.91
N GLY A 122 -29.87 1.58 -7.16
CA GLY A 122 -30.42 2.29 -8.31
C GLY A 122 -31.86 1.85 -8.60
N HIS A 123 -32.68 2.74 -9.12
CA HIS A 123 -34.02 2.43 -9.63
C HIS A 123 -34.00 2.45 -11.16
N GLY A 124 -34.70 1.49 -11.79
CA GLY A 124 -34.84 1.46 -13.24
C GLY A 124 -33.54 1.10 -13.96
N ALA A 125 -33.24 1.83 -15.04
CA ALA A 125 -32.07 1.56 -15.88
C ALA A 125 -30.76 1.79 -15.09
N PRO A 126 -29.71 1.00 -15.32
CA PRO A 126 -28.41 1.21 -14.70
C PRO A 126 -27.84 2.60 -14.98
N TRP A 127 -27.25 3.21 -13.95
CA TRP A 127 -26.59 4.50 -14.03
C TRP A 127 -25.50 4.61 -12.96
N SER A 128 -24.85 5.78 -12.85
CA SER A 128 -23.83 6.02 -11.84
C SER A 128 -23.81 7.49 -11.41
N THR A 129 -23.42 7.73 -10.17
CA THR A 129 -22.99 9.03 -9.67
C THR A 129 -21.92 8.82 -8.60
N ALA A 130 -21.19 9.90 -8.25
CA ALA A 130 -20.24 9.85 -7.16
C ALA A 130 -20.94 9.66 -5.81
N ILE A 131 -20.43 8.73 -5.01
CA ILE A 131 -20.87 8.45 -3.64
C ILE A 131 -19.82 9.08 -2.71
N GLU A 132 -20.16 10.20 -2.10
CA GLU A 132 -19.24 11.05 -1.33
C GLU A 132 -19.43 10.83 0.17
N THR A 133 -18.35 10.61 0.90
CA THR A 133 -18.31 10.83 2.35
C THR A 133 -17.74 12.22 2.59
N ASN A 134 -18.52 13.09 3.20
CA ASN A 134 -18.11 14.45 3.55
C ASN A 134 -17.79 14.52 5.04
N LEU A 135 -16.67 15.14 5.37
CA LEU A 135 -16.26 15.50 6.73
C LEU A 135 -16.08 17.03 6.77
N GLN A 136 -16.60 17.69 7.80
CA GLN A 136 -16.48 19.14 7.97
C GLN A 136 -16.12 19.47 9.41
N TRP A 137 -14.97 20.13 9.61
CA TRP A 137 -14.61 20.77 10.88
C TRP A 137 -14.89 22.26 10.80
N LYS A 138 -15.53 22.84 11.82
CA LYS A 138 -15.89 24.27 11.83
C LYS A 138 -14.72 25.17 12.23
N GLN A 139 -13.68 24.61 12.85
CA GLN A 139 -12.51 25.34 13.36
C GLN A 139 -11.21 24.58 13.01
N PRO A 140 -10.76 24.62 11.74
CA PRO A 140 -9.62 23.82 11.28
C PRO A 140 -8.25 24.41 11.62
N ASP A 141 -8.15 25.68 12.03
CA ASP A 141 -6.87 26.41 12.13
C ASP A 141 -5.84 25.75 13.08
N ALA A 142 -6.30 25.06 14.11
CA ALA A 142 -5.44 24.36 15.07
C ALA A 142 -5.26 22.87 14.75
N LEU A 143 -5.93 22.36 13.71
CA LEU A 143 -5.93 20.96 13.33
C LEU A 143 -4.91 20.70 12.23
N THR A 144 -4.27 19.55 12.33
CA THR A 144 -3.54 18.96 11.21
C THR A 144 -4.27 17.71 10.74
N TRP A 145 -3.90 17.22 9.57
CA TRP A 145 -4.44 15.98 9.04
C TRP A 145 -3.34 15.18 8.37
N TRP A 146 -3.61 13.90 8.18
CA TRP A 146 -2.69 12.94 7.58
C TRP A 146 -3.43 11.96 6.69
N ALA A 147 -2.78 11.53 5.62
CA ALA A 147 -3.14 10.35 4.85
C ALA A 147 -1.87 9.60 4.49
N ALA A 148 -1.99 8.35 4.03
CA ALA A 148 -0.87 7.57 3.53
C ALA A 148 -0.41 8.06 2.14
N TRP A 149 0.04 9.31 2.05
CA TRP A 149 0.31 10.03 0.82
C TRP A 149 1.74 9.83 0.30
N GLY A 150 1.93 10.15 -0.98
CA GLY A 150 3.25 10.28 -1.58
C GLY A 150 3.92 11.59 -1.20
N ASP A 151 3.20 12.70 -1.36
CA ASP A 151 3.62 14.03 -0.94
C ASP A 151 2.40 14.80 -0.43
N SER A 152 2.50 15.47 0.72
CA SER A 152 1.41 16.23 1.32
C SER A 152 1.22 17.63 0.72
N GLN A 153 2.22 18.14 0.00
CA GLN A 153 2.22 19.51 -0.52
C GLN A 153 1.27 19.63 -1.74
N PRO A 154 0.30 20.55 -1.70
CA PRO A 154 -0.67 20.71 -2.79
C PRO A 154 -0.04 21.13 -4.13
N ASP A 155 1.13 21.77 -4.09
CA ASP A 155 1.89 22.29 -5.22
C ASP A 155 3.16 21.48 -5.50
N ALA A 156 3.33 20.30 -4.87
CA ALA A 156 4.40 19.38 -5.23
C ALA A 156 4.32 19.08 -6.73
N GLN A 157 5.35 19.49 -7.47
CA GLN A 157 5.40 19.30 -8.92
C GLN A 157 5.24 17.80 -9.26
N GLY A 158 4.57 17.43 -10.34
CA GLY A 158 4.54 16.02 -10.79
C GLY A 158 5.72 15.69 -11.71
N GLY A 159 6.07 14.40 -11.85
CA GLY A 159 6.99 13.93 -12.90
C GLY A 159 8.42 13.55 -12.46
N VAL A 160 9.08 12.73 -13.29
CA VAL A 160 10.55 12.73 -13.43
C VAL A 160 10.91 14.13 -13.93
N ARG A 161 11.56 14.98 -13.15
CA ARG A 161 12.03 16.26 -13.72
C ARG A 161 13.08 15.92 -14.78
N LYS A 162 12.93 16.46 -15.99
CA LYS A 162 13.85 16.25 -17.14
C LYS A 162 15.33 16.60 -16.86
N GLU A 163 15.60 17.22 -15.72
CA GLU A 163 16.92 17.52 -15.21
C GLU A 163 17.08 16.81 -13.87
N ALA A 164 17.80 15.70 -13.92
CA ALA A 164 18.06 14.81 -12.80
C ALA A 164 18.86 15.50 -11.66
N SER A 165 19.53 16.62 -11.97
CA SER A 165 20.14 17.56 -11.01
C SER A 165 19.16 18.32 -10.11
N LYS A 166 17.84 18.11 -10.27
CA LYS A 166 16.79 18.68 -9.41
C LYS A 166 16.03 17.63 -8.59
N GLU A 167 16.42 16.34 -8.66
CA GLU A 167 15.80 15.27 -7.86
C GLU A 167 16.35 15.22 -6.43
N VAL A 168 17.56 15.73 -6.21
CA VAL A 168 18.22 15.80 -4.91
C VAL A 168 17.69 17.00 -4.11
N GLY A 169 17.12 16.73 -2.94
CA GLY A 169 16.40 17.71 -2.10
C GLY A 169 14.87 17.70 -2.23
N TRP A 170 14.28 16.74 -2.94
CA TRP A 170 12.84 16.72 -3.26
C TRP A 170 12.02 15.66 -2.53
N TRP A 171 12.59 15.01 -1.50
CA TRP A 171 11.83 14.12 -0.63
C TRP A 171 11.14 14.91 0.47
N SER A 172 9.81 14.83 0.51
CA SER A 172 9.02 15.25 1.66
C SER A 172 8.77 14.04 2.56
N ASP A 173 8.82 14.29 3.87
CA ASP A 173 8.57 13.25 4.86
C ASP A 173 7.07 13.00 4.97
N PRO A 174 6.60 11.79 4.59
CA PRO A 174 5.18 11.52 4.54
C PRO A 174 4.59 11.33 5.93
N LEU A 175 5.41 11.24 6.99
CA LEU A 175 4.97 10.95 8.36
C LEU A 175 4.60 12.20 9.14
N VAL A 176 4.77 13.38 8.54
CA VAL A 176 4.43 14.67 9.14
C VAL A 176 3.01 15.08 8.73
N PRO A 177 2.05 15.19 9.65
CA PRO A 177 0.72 15.73 9.37
C PRO A 177 0.78 17.16 8.81
N ALA A 178 -0.10 17.47 7.86
CA ALA A 178 -0.17 18.77 7.20
C ALA A 178 -1.34 19.61 7.73
N SER A 179 -1.23 20.93 7.63
CA SER A 179 -2.38 21.82 7.85
C SER A 179 -3.44 21.65 6.74
N PHE A 180 -4.68 22.05 7.03
CA PHE A 180 -5.72 22.11 6.01
C PHE A 180 -5.38 23.14 4.93
N ALA A 181 -5.39 22.68 3.68
CA ALA A 181 -5.16 23.49 2.50
C ALA A 181 -5.99 22.93 1.34
N ARG A 182 -6.19 23.74 0.31
CA ARG A 182 -6.84 23.26 -0.92
C ARG A 182 -5.96 22.21 -1.58
N ALA A 183 -6.39 20.97 -1.58
CA ALA A 183 -5.62 19.85 -2.12
C ALA A 183 -6.55 18.77 -2.69
N ARG A 184 -6.03 17.97 -3.63
CA ARG A 184 -6.73 16.83 -4.22
C ARG A 184 -5.78 15.66 -4.36
N PHE A 185 -6.17 14.51 -3.82
CA PHE A 185 -5.37 13.30 -3.82
C PHE A 185 -6.14 12.15 -4.48
N PHE A 186 -5.41 11.28 -5.19
CA PHE A 186 -5.99 10.13 -5.88
C PHE A 186 -5.51 8.82 -5.25
N TYR A 187 -6.44 7.91 -4.97
CA TYR A 187 -6.12 6.59 -4.42
C TYR A 187 -5.33 5.78 -5.45
N GLY A 188 -4.09 5.43 -5.12
CA GLY A 188 -3.14 4.78 -6.02
C GLY A 188 -2.45 5.67 -7.05
N GLY A 189 -2.89 6.92 -7.21
CA GLY A 189 -2.42 7.86 -8.24
C GLY A 189 -3.03 7.61 -9.63
N GLN A 190 -3.06 8.64 -10.47
CA GLN A 190 -3.53 8.54 -11.86
C GLN A 190 -2.42 8.12 -12.84
N SER A 191 -1.16 8.29 -12.42
CA SER A 191 0.04 7.83 -13.12
C SER A 191 1.10 7.48 -12.08
N HIS A 192 2.15 6.75 -12.48
CA HIS A 192 3.28 6.44 -11.58
C HIS A 192 3.98 7.72 -11.07
N ALA A 193 3.88 8.82 -11.81
CA ALA A 193 4.49 10.12 -11.53
C ALA A 193 3.61 11.09 -10.71
N GLN A 194 2.40 10.66 -10.30
CA GLN A 194 1.50 11.50 -9.50
C GLN A 194 2.01 11.61 -8.05
N THR A 195 2.38 12.81 -7.63
CA THR A 195 2.82 13.12 -6.26
C THR A 195 1.65 13.17 -5.28
N GLN A 196 0.57 13.87 -5.62
CA GLN A 196 -0.67 13.91 -4.83
C GLN A 196 -1.49 12.63 -5.00
N ALA A 197 -0.96 11.54 -4.47
CA ALA A 197 -1.61 10.25 -4.37
C ALA A 197 -1.58 9.75 -2.92
N PHE A 198 -2.44 8.80 -2.59
CA PHE A 198 -2.42 8.09 -1.31
C PHE A 198 -2.71 6.60 -1.52
N CYS A 199 -2.11 5.73 -0.69
CA CYS A 199 -2.10 4.28 -0.95
C CYS A 199 -2.94 3.44 0.01
N ILE A 200 -3.39 4.02 1.13
CA ILE A 200 -4.25 3.37 2.12
C ILE A 200 -5.52 4.21 2.25
N PRO A 201 -6.73 3.64 2.09
CA PRO A 201 -7.98 4.40 2.01
C PRO A 201 -8.47 4.89 3.38
N MET A 202 -7.68 5.75 4.03
CA MET A 202 -7.99 6.39 5.31
C MET A 202 -7.47 7.83 5.36
N VAL A 203 -8.07 8.64 6.23
CA VAL A 203 -7.57 9.96 6.62
C VAL A 203 -7.65 10.11 8.13
N SER A 204 -6.70 10.81 8.73
CA SER A 204 -6.66 11.14 10.17
C SER A 204 -6.63 12.65 10.36
N VAL A 205 -7.44 13.19 11.25
CA VAL A 205 -7.41 14.60 11.68
C VAL A 205 -7.00 14.65 13.14
N LEU A 206 -6.05 15.52 13.47
CA LEU A 206 -5.30 15.50 14.71
C LEU A 206 -5.33 16.88 15.37
N ASP A 207 -5.58 16.89 16.68
CA ASP A 207 -5.39 18.03 17.57
C ASP A 207 -4.31 17.69 18.60
N ALA A 208 -3.07 18.05 18.26
CA ALA A 208 -1.91 17.78 19.09
C ALA A 208 -1.94 18.52 20.45
N LYS A 209 -2.74 19.60 20.60
CA LYS A 209 -2.79 20.37 21.86
C LYS A 209 -3.50 19.63 22.98
N ILE A 210 -4.50 18.83 22.61
CA ILE A 210 -5.30 18.04 23.55
C ILE A 210 -5.10 16.54 23.38
N ASP A 211 -4.15 16.15 22.53
CA ASP A 211 -3.80 14.77 22.19
C ASP A 211 -5.01 13.92 21.77
N LYS A 212 -5.86 14.48 20.89
CA LYS A 212 -7.00 13.77 20.29
C LYS A 212 -6.85 13.69 18.78
N GLY A 213 -7.28 12.57 18.22
CA GLY A 213 -7.36 12.30 16.79
C GLY A 213 -8.66 11.60 16.41
N ILE A 214 -9.11 11.84 15.18
CA ILE A 214 -10.22 11.12 14.55
C ILE A 214 -9.73 10.58 13.22
N SER A 215 -9.90 9.28 12.99
CA SER A 215 -9.65 8.68 11.68
C SER A 215 -10.95 8.24 11.03
N LEU A 216 -11.10 8.54 9.74
CA LEU A 216 -12.05 7.87 8.87
C LEU A 216 -11.28 6.77 8.11
N VAL A 217 -11.66 5.51 8.34
CA VAL A 217 -11.04 4.33 7.73
C VAL A 217 -12.05 3.66 6.81
N LEU A 218 -11.81 3.66 5.50
CA LEU A 218 -12.64 2.90 4.55
C LEU A 218 -12.21 1.43 4.57
N SER A 219 -13.18 0.51 4.48
CA SER A 219 -12.84 -0.91 4.46
C SER A 219 -12.07 -1.27 3.19
N PRO A 220 -10.87 -1.88 3.30
CA PRO A 220 -10.13 -2.35 2.13
C PRO A 220 -10.77 -3.61 1.51
N LYS A 221 -11.81 -4.17 2.14
CA LYS A 221 -12.61 -5.28 1.60
C LYS A 221 -13.64 -4.82 0.57
N ASP A 222 -14.01 -3.55 0.59
CA ASP A 222 -14.96 -3.01 -0.37
C ASP A 222 -14.31 -2.94 -1.76
N LEU A 223 -15.10 -3.18 -2.80
CA LEU A 223 -14.67 -2.90 -4.14
C LEU A 223 -14.65 -1.37 -4.31
N ILE A 224 -13.48 -0.75 -4.18
CA ILE A 224 -13.27 0.65 -4.51
C ILE A 224 -12.79 0.71 -5.97
N LEU A 225 -13.57 1.29 -6.88
CA LEU A 225 -13.14 1.38 -8.27
C LEU A 225 -12.20 2.57 -8.46
N ASN A 226 -12.71 3.76 -8.15
CA ASN A 226 -11.98 5.02 -8.12
C ASN A 226 -12.27 5.73 -6.79
N LEU A 227 -11.24 6.30 -6.17
CA LEU A 227 -11.37 7.09 -4.95
C LEU A 227 -10.46 8.33 -5.03
N GLU A 228 -11.02 9.47 -4.66
CA GLU A 228 -10.26 10.70 -4.48
C GLU A 228 -10.63 11.39 -3.16
N VAL A 229 -9.70 12.16 -2.62
CA VAL A 229 -9.89 13.02 -1.46
C VAL A 229 -9.70 14.46 -1.90
N ASN A 230 -10.73 15.28 -1.76
CA ASN A 230 -10.63 16.73 -1.93
C ASN A 230 -10.66 17.40 -0.55
N VAL A 231 -9.70 18.28 -0.29
CA VAL A 231 -9.57 19.02 0.98
C VAL A 231 -9.64 20.51 0.71
N THR A 232 -10.25 21.27 1.61
CA THR A 232 -10.28 22.74 1.56
C THR A 232 -9.61 23.35 2.80
N ALA A 233 -9.21 24.62 2.70
CA ALA A 233 -8.63 25.34 3.84
C ALA A 233 -9.64 25.55 4.98
N GLU A 234 -10.94 25.55 4.66
CA GLU A 234 -12.04 25.71 5.61
C GLU A 234 -12.42 24.42 6.34
N GLY A 235 -11.56 23.39 6.31
CA GLY A 235 -11.78 22.17 7.10
C GLY A 235 -12.74 21.16 6.47
N LYS A 236 -13.04 21.27 5.17
CA LYS A 236 -13.86 20.29 4.45
C LYS A 236 -12.98 19.21 3.84
N MET A 237 -13.36 17.94 4.02
CA MET A 237 -12.83 16.80 3.27
C MET A 237 -13.96 16.06 2.57
N THR A 238 -13.78 15.72 1.30
CA THR A 238 -14.73 14.96 0.49
C THR A 238 -14.02 13.76 -0.11
N LEU A 239 -14.38 12.56 0.38
CA LEU A 239 -13.92 11.27 -0.16
C LEU A 239 -14.93 10.79 -1.20
N SER A 240 -14.58 10.88 -2.49
CA SER A 240 -15.49 10.62 -3.61
C SER A 240 -15.19 9.28 -4.26
N ARG A 241 -16.13 8.33 -4.17
CA ARG A 241 -16.08 7.04 -4.88
C ARG A 241 -16.88 7.15 -6.17
N THR A 242 -16.26 6.81 -7.29
CA THR A 242 -16.88 6.97 -8.62
C THR A 242 -16.80 5.69 -9.43
N SER A 243 -17.52 5.68 -10.56
CA SER A 243 -17.53 4.57 -11.53
C SER A 243 -18.23 3.29 -11.05
N HIS A 244 -18.99 3.37 -9.96
CA HIS A 244 -19.82 2.26 -9.48
C HIS A 244 -21.17 2.24 -10.20
N ARG A 245 -21.51 1.09 -10.79
CA ARG A 245 -22.80 0.86 -11.42
C ARG A 245 -23.88 0.68 -10.35
N MET A 246 -24.89 1.54 -10.40
CA MET A 246 -26.06 1.46 -9.52
C MET A 246 -27.18 0.73 -10.26
N THR A 247 -27.67 -0.35 -9.67
CA THR A 247 -28.80 -1.14 -10.19
C THR A 247 -29.78 -1.48 -9.06
N ALA A 248 -30.95 -2.01 -9.43
CA ALA A 248 -31.97 -2.42 -8.47
C ALA A 248 -31.62 -3.76 -7.80
N ASP A 249 -30.98 -4.66 -8.53
CA ASP A 249 -30.65 -6.04 -8.17
C ASP A 249 -29.27 -6.17 -7.53
N GLN A 250 -28.31 -5.35 -7.93
CA GLN A 250 -26.95 -5.33 -7.39
C GLN A 250 -26.62 -3.94 -6.80
N PRO A 251 -26.87 -3.73 -5.49
CA PRO A 251 -26.60 -2.45 -4.85
C PRO A 251 -25.09 -2.26 -4.62
N VAL A 252 -24.66 -0.99 -4.65
CA VAL A 252 -23.29 -0.59 -4.29
C VAL A 252 -23.20 -0.52 -2.78
N ARG A 253 -22.17 -1.13 -2.19
CA ARG A 253 -21.98 -1.17 -0.73
C ARG A 253 -20.59 -0.70 -0.33
N PHE A 254 -20.55 0.07 0.75
CA PHE A 254 -19.32 0.45 1.43
C PHE A 254 -19.49 0.35 2.95
N SER A 255 -18.39 0.05 3.62
CA SER A 255 -18.26 0.08 5.07
C SER A 255 -17.06 0.93 5.44
N MET A 256 -17.22 1.73 6.49
CA MET A 256 -16.16 2.57 7.02
C MET A 256 -16.28 2.72 8.52
N ASP A 257 -15.19 3.08 9.18
CA ASP A 257 -15.15 3.29 10.61
C ASP A 257 -14.66 4.70 10.90
N LEU A 258 -15.37 5.40 11.79
CA LEU A 258 -14.95 6.67 12.35
C LEU A 258 -14.52 6.42 13.79
N ILE A 259 -13.22 6.54 14.05
CA ILE A 259 -12.61 6.09 15.31
C ILE A 259 -11.89 7.24 16.02
N TRP A 260 -11.97 7.24 17.34
CA TRP A 260 -11.18 8.11 18.22
C TRP A 260 -9.83 7.48 18.55
N HIS A 261 -8.81 8.31 18.66
CA HIS A 261 -7.48 7.91 19.09
C HIS A 261 -6.67 9.13 19.59
N GLU A 262 -5.43 8.91 20.02
CA GLU A 262 -4.45 9.95 20.35
C GLU A 262 -4.06 10.76 19.11
N ALA A 263 -3.46 11.95 19.25
CA ALA A 263 -3.09 12.81 18.12
C ALA A 263 -1.83 12.33 17.36
N ASP A 264 -1.85 11.08 16.89
CA ASP A 264 -0.84 10.44 16.05
C ASP A 264 -1.53 9.63 14.93
N TRP A 265 -1.06 9.77 13.69
CA TRP A 265 -1.55 8.99 12.55
C TRP A 265 -1.32 7.48 12.72
N ARG A 266 -0.30 7.10 13.51
CA ARG A 266 0.01 5.70 13.83
C ARG A 266 -1.18 4.99 14.45
N SER A 267 -1.95 5.64 15.32
CA SER A 267 -3.10 5.00 15.98
C SER A 267 -4.17 4.56 14.98
N GLY A 268 -4.55 5.44 14.05
CA GLY A 268 -5.53 5.12 13.02
C GLY A 268 -5.04 4.02 12.08
N LEU A 269 -3.76 4.10 11.66
CA LEU A 269 -3.18 3.10 10.78
C LEU A 269 -2.98 1.75 11.49
N GLY A 270 -2.58 1.77 12.75
CA GLY A 270 -2.41 0.60 13.62
C GLY A 270 -3.74 -0.10 13.90
N TRP A 271 -4.81 0.67 14.07
CA TRP A 271 -6.17 0.14 14.11
C TRP A 271 -6.50 -0.61 12.81
N MET A 272 -6.31 0.02 11.65
CA MET A 272 -6.59 -0.59 10.36
C MET A 272 -5.76 -1.86 10.13
N ALA A 273 -4.46 -1.83 10.44
CA ALA A 273 -3.56 -2.97 10.30
C ALA A 273 -3.91 -4.14 11.23
N THR A 274 -4.53 -3.85 12.37
CA THR A 274 -5.05 -4.87 13.31
C THR A 274 -6.38 -5.47 12.82
N GLN A 275 -7.29 -4.64 12.28
CA GLN A 275 -8.59 -5.12 11.79
C GLN A 275 -8.51 -5.84 10.44
N TYR A 276 -7.52 -5.50 9.62
CA TYR A 276 -7.37 -6.01 8.25
C TYR A 276 -5.98 -6.61 7.99
N PRO A 277 -5.46 -7.52 8.84
CA PRO A 277 -4.09 -8.00 8.78
C PRO A 277 -3.72 -8.60 7.42
N GLN A 278 -4.65 -9.26 6.74
CA GLN A 278 -4.44 -9.89 5.43
C GLN A 278 -4.07 -8.91 4.29
N PHE A 279 -4.17 -7.60 4.49
CA PHE A 279 -3.73 -6.61 3.51
C PHE A 279 -2.30 -6.11 3.80
N PHE A 280 -1.83 -6.24 5.04
CA PHE A 280 -0.54 -5.72 5.50
C PHE A 280 0.49 -6.82 5.72
N ASP A 281 0.07 -7.99 6.20
CA ASP A 281 0.95 -9.13 6.43
C ASP A 281 1.26 -9.82 5.10
N PRO A 282 2.49 -10.32 4.89
CA PRO A 282 2.80 -11.13 3.72
C PRO A 282 2.10 -12.49 3.82
N PRO A 283 1.33 -12.91 2.79
CA PRO A 283 0.77 -14.26 2.75
C PRO A 283 1.82 -15.37 2.93
N ASN A 284 3.02 -15.20 2.39
CA ASN A 284 4.16 -16.09 2.58
C ASN A 284 5.25 -15.44 3.46
N ALA A 285 5.33 -15.87 4.71
CA ALA A 285 6.30 -15.37 5.69
C ALA A 285 7.77 -15.57 5.31
N ARG A 286 8.09 -16.48 4.36
CA ARG A 286 9.46 -16.67 3.84
C ARG A 286 10.05 -15.38 3.29
N VAL A 287 9.21 -14.46 2.82
CA VAL A 287 9.64 -13.17 2.28
C VAL A 287 10.52 -12.37 3.25
N GLN A 288 10.33 -12.54 4.57
CA GLN A 288 11.13 -11.84 5.58
C GLN A 288 12.60 -12.28 5.59
N GLN A 289 12.88 -13.52 5.20
CA GLN A 289 14.26 -14.02 5.06
C GLN A 289 14.94 -13.42 3.83
N MET A 290 14.14 -13.00 2.84
CA MET A 290 14.60 -12.40 1.58
C MET A 290 14.79 -10.89 1.69
N ALA A 291 14.31 -10.27 2.77
CA ALA A 291 14.42 -8.83 3.01
C ALA A 291 15.88 -8.39 3.05
N GLY A 292 16.24 -7.46 2.16
CA GLY A 292 17.59 -6.94 1.98
C GLY A 292 17.69 -6.14 0.68
N CYS A 293 18.88 -5.65 0.38
CA CYS A 293 19.12 -4.99 -0.90
C CYS A 293 19.03 -5.99 -2.05
N GLY A 294 18.68 -5.50 -3.24
CA GLY A 294 18.46 -6.35 -4.40
C GLY A 294 19.08 -5.83 -5.69
N ALA A 295 18.77 -6.48 -6.81
CA ALA A 295 19.15 -6.06 -8.15
C ALA A 295 17.99 -6.27 -9.12
N TYR A 296 17.98 -5.52 -10.22
CA TYR A 296 17.16 -5.81 -11.39
C TYR A 296 18.10 -6.09 -12.56
N SER A 297 18.59 -7.32 -12.66
CA SER A 297 19.67 -7.67 -13.58
C SER A 297 19.42 -8.98 -14.31
N SER A 298 19.79 -9.02 -15.59
CA SER A 298 19.84 -10.24 -16.39
C SER A 298 21.20 -10.96 -16.27
N HIS A 299 22.16 -10.36 -15.57
CA HIS A 299 23.51 -10.89 -15.41
C HIS A 299 23.53 -11.98 -14.33
N ALA A 300 23.98 -13.18 -14.70
CA ALA A 300 23.98 -14.35 -13.83
C ALA A 300 25.30 -15.14 -13.92
N ARG A 301 26.41 -14.44 -14.16
CA ARG A 301 27.76 -15.03 -14.26
C ARG A 301 28.75 -14.15 -13.52
N ASP A 302 29.92 -14.71 -13.19
CA ASP A 302 31.07 -13.98 -12.64
C ASP A 302 30.72 -13.03 -11.46
N LEU A 303 29.79 -13.49 -10.60
CA LEU A 303 29.30 -12.69 -9.48
C LEU A 303 30.43 -12.47 -8.47
N ASN A 304 30.68 -11.21 -8.12
CA ASN A 304 31.51 -10.88 -6.96
C ASN A 304 30.67 -11.02 -5.68
N VAL A 305 30.55 -12.26 -5.19
CA VAL A 305 29.70 -12.64 -4.05
C VAL A 305 30.07 -11.87 -2.79
N GLU A 306 31.36 -11.74 -2.50
CA GLU A 306 31.84 -11.02 -1.32
C GLU A 306 31.43 -9.54 -1.36
N ARG A 307 31.61 -8.89 -2.51
CA ARG A 307 31.14 -7.52 -2.72
C ARG A 307 29.63 -7.39 -2.50
N LEU A 308 28.84 -8.31 -3.06
CA LEU A 308 27.38 -8.27 -2.91
C LEU A 308 26.95 -8.47 -1.45
N ARG A 309 27.57 -9.40 -0.71
CA ARG A 309 27.30 -9.59 0.72
C ARG A 309 27.60 -8.32 1.52
N ARG A 310 28.72 -7.65 1.24
CA ARG A 310 29.08 -6.36 1.86
C ARG A 310 28.10 -5.22 1.56
N MET A 311 27.22 -5.38 0.57
CA MET A 311 26.15 -4.42 0.22
C MET A 311 24.77 -4.83 0.75
N ALA A 312 24.71 -5.77 1.70
CA ALA A 312 23.47 -6.33 2.24
C ALA A 312 22.57 -6.97 1.16
N PHE A 313 23.17 -7.47 0.06
CA PHE A 313 22.43 -8.07 -1.05
C PHE A 313 21.77 -9.38 -0.64
N LYS A 314 20.50 -9.56 -1.01
CA LYS A 314 19.72 -10.79 -0.76
C LYS A 314 19.05 -11.35 -2.00
N MET A 315 18.66 -10.52 -2.96
CA MET A 315 17.86 -11.02 -4.08
C MET A 315 18.05 -10.30 -5.40
N ASN A 316 18.01 -11.06 -6.49
CA ASN A 316 17.90 -10.52 -7.84
C ASN A 316 16.45 -10.67 -8.33
N TRP A 317 15.78 -9.57 -8.65
CA TRP A 317 14.69 -9.62 -9.60
C TRP A 317 15.32 -9.79 -10.98
N LYS A 318 15.25 -10.99 -11.51
CA LYS A 318 15.87 -11.29 -12.78
C LYS A 318 15.14 -10.49 -13.86
N ALA A 319 15.83 -9.51 -14.46
CA ALA A 319 15.43 -8.88 -15.71
C ALA A 319 15.45 -9.97 -16.79
N SER A 320 14.39 -10.77 -16.81
CA SER A 320 14.35 -12.01 -17.56
C SER A 320 14.01 -11.61 -18.98
N PHE A 321 15.00 -11.67 -19.87
CA PHE A 321 14.75 -11.58 -21.31
C PHE A 321 14.77 -12.96 -21.96
N ASP A 322 14.88 -14.01 -21.15
CA ASP A 322 14.99 -15.42 -21.53
C ASP A 322 13.65 -16.04 -22.00
N PHE A 323 12.57 -15.26 -22.10
CA PHE A 323 11.31 -15.67 -22.75
C PHE A 323 11.28 -15.24 -24.23
N PRO A 324 10.54 -15.93 -25.12
CA PRO A 324 10.43 -15.54 -26.52
C PRO A 324 9.77 -14.16 -26.72
N TYR A 325 8.73 -13.86 -25.94
CA TYR A 325 8.04 -12.56 -25.91
C TYR A 325 7.24 -12.39 -24.62
N MET A 326 6.78 -11.16 -24.34
CA MET A 326 6.06 -10.84 -23.10
C MET A 326 4.84 -11.74 -22.91
N GLY A 327 4.65 -12.27 -21.70
CA GLY A 327 3.55 -13.17 -21.36
C GLY A 327 3.83 -14.65 -21.61
N MET A 328 4.69 -15.03 -22.57
CA MET A 328 5.12 -16.42 -22.79
C MET A 328 6.38 -16.72 -21.98
N PHE A 329 6.32 -16.60 -20.66
CA PHE A 329 7.48 -16.69 -19.79
C PHE A 329 8.20 -18.05 -19.87
N ILE A 330 7.44 -19.14 -20.01
CA ILE A 330 7.98 -20.49 -20.29
C ILE A 330 7.20 -21.16 -21.43
N PRO A 331 7.81 -21.30 -22.63
CA PRO A 331 7.14 -21.90 -23.78
C PRO A 331 6.89 -23.41 -23.60
N PRO A 332 5.90 -24.00 -24.31
CA PRO A 332 5.56 -25.43 -24.25
C PRO A 332 6.57 -26.28 -25.04
N VAL A 333 7.82 -26.30 -24.59
CA VAL A 333 8.87 -27.14 -25.18
C VAL A 333 8.83 -28.57 -24.63
N PRO A 334 9.24 -29.59 -25.41
CA PRO A 334 9.11 -30.99 -25.02
C PRO A 334 10.06 -31.41 -23.90
N ASP A 335 11.21 -30.74 -23.76
CA ASP A 335 12.19 -31.04 -22.72
C ASP A 335 12.99 -29.79 -22.29
N ALA A 336 13.80 -29.95 -21.25
CA ALA A 336 14.55 -28.85 -20.65
C ALA A 336 15.75 -28.36 -21.49
N THR A 337 16.14 -29.07 -22.54
CA THR A 337 17.28 -28.75 -23.40
C THR A 337 16.87 -28.14 -24.73
N THR A 338 15.60 -28.30 -25.12
CA THR A 338 15.05 -27.66 -26.31
C THR A 338 15.23 -26.15 -26.22
N GLU A 339 15.88 -25.60 -27.24
CA GLU A 339 16.18 -24.18 -27.31
C GLU A 339 15.04 -23.38 -27.95
N TRP A 340 14.91 -22.13 -27.52
CA TRP A 340 14.15 -21.10 -28.22
C TRP A 340 14.97 -19.81 -28.29
N ILE A 341 14.52 -18.89 -29.15
CA ILE A 341 15.09 -17.55 -29.25
C ILE A 341 14.39 -16.65 -28.23
N ASP A 342 15.19 -16.03 -27.38
CA ASP A 342 14.74 -15.15 -26.33
C ASP A 342 14.40 -13.73 -26.84
N PHE A 343 13.89 -12.88 -25.96
CA PHE A 343 13.43 -11.53 -26.27
C PHE A 343 14.56 -10.65 -26.84
N LYS A 344 15.81 -10.90 -26.44
CA LYS A 344 17.00 -10.18 -26.92
C LYS A 344 17.69 -10.93 -28.07
N SER A 345 16.96 -11.83 -28.74
CA SER A 345 17.40 -12.58 -29.91
C SER A 345 18.58 -13.53 -29.65
N LYS A 346 18.68 -14.10 -28.44
CA LYS A 346 19.70 -15.09 -28.08
C LYS A 346 19.08 -16.48 -27.86
N PRO A 347 19.78 -17.57 -28.20
CA PRO A 347 19.34 -18.92 -27.83
C PRO A 347 19.32 -19.10 -26.31
N THR A 348 18.26 -19.71 -25.79
CA THR A 348 18.14 -20.09 -24.38
C THR A 348 17.31 -21.36 -24.22
N SER A 349 17.27 -21.91 -23.01
CA SER A 349 16.51 -23.12 -22.65
C SER A 349 16.15 -23.13 -21.16
N ILE A 350 15.27 -24.04 -20.74
CA ILE A 350 14.95 -24.23 -19.32
C ILE A 350 16.22 -24.58 -18.54
N SER A 351 17.10 -25.42 -19.10
CA SER A 351 18.38 -25.78 -18.47
C SER A 351 19.28 -24.58 -18.26
N ARG A 352 19.31 -23.65 -19.23
CA ARG A 352 20.06 -22.40 -19.12
C ARG A 352 19.48 -21.50 -18.03
N MET A 353 18.16 -21.32 -17.98
CA MET A 353 17.49 -20.54 -16.93
C MET A 353 17.77 -21.12 -15.53
N ARG A 354 17.73 -22.45 -15.38
CA ARG A 354 18.09 -23.14 -14.12
C ARG A 354 19.54 -22.92 -13.72
N GLN A 355 20.46 -22.86 -14.68
CA GLN A 355 21.86 -22.56 -14.41
C GLN A 355 22.03 -21.14 -13.88
N ASP A 356 21.38 -20.16 -14.53
CA ASP A 356 21.42 -18.76 -14.09
C ASP A 356 20.85 -18.58 -12.68
N ILE A 357 19.76 -19.28 -12.34
CA ILE A 357 19.19 -19.29 -10.98
C ILE A 357 20.22 -19.84 -9.97
N ARG A 358 20.89 -20.95 -10.31
CA ARG A 358 21.89 -21.59 -9.44
C ARG A 358 23.08 -20.69 -9.11
N CYS A 359 23.50 -19.84 -10.04
CA CYS A 359 24.58 -18.88 -9.79
C CYS A 359 24.30 -17.97 -8.58
N PHE A 360 23.03 -17.68 -8.29
CA PHE A 360 22.62 -16.94 -7.08
C PHE A 360 22.34 -17.88 -5.91
N THR A 361 21.56 -18.94 -6.12
CA THR A 361 21.09 -19.78 -4.99
C THR A 361 22.20 -20.59 -4.34
N ASP A 362 23.24 -20.96 -5.08
CA ASP A 362 24.41 -21.66 -4.54
C ASP A 362 25.24 -20.76 -3.61
N ASN A 363 24.94 -19.45 -3.56
CA ASN A 363 25.60 -18.44 -2.73
C ASN A 363 24.68 -17.85 -1.65
N ASP A 364 23.54 -18.50 -1.37
CA ASP A 364 22.50 -18.06 -0.43
C ASP A 364 21.77 -16.77 -0.82
N PHE A 365 21.76 -16.44 -2.12
CA PHE A 365 20.92 -15.39 -2.67
C PHE A 365 19.63 -15.93 -3.27
N HIS A 366 18.64 -15.05 -3.39
CA HIS A 366 17.33 -15.37 -3.93
C HIS A 366 17.15 -14.84 -5.35
N VAL A 367 16.31 -15.51 -6.14
CA VAL A 367 15.96 -15.08 -7.49
C VAL A 367 14.44 -15.02 -7.64
N LEU A 368 13.94 -13.87 -8.07
CA LEU A 368 12.58 -13.75 -8.58
C LEU A 368 12.59 -13.72 -10.09
N CYS A 369 11.80 -14.60 -10.72
CA CYS A 369 11.59 -14.55 -12.15
C CYS A 369 10.65 -13.39 -12.51
N TYR A 370 10.90 -12.75 -13.65
CA TYR A 370 9.99 -11.74 -14.18
C TYR A 370 8.64 -12.37 -14.53
N PHE A 371 7.55 -11.68 -14.22
CA PHE A 371 6.20 -12.06 -14.61
C PHE A 371 5.38 -10.80 -14.90
N ASN A 372 4.33 -10.91 -15.70
CA ASN A 372 3.46 -9.80 -16.06
C ASN A 372 2.08 -10.37 -16.37
N VAL A 373 1.02 -9.68 -15.95
CA VAL A 373 -0.36 -10.13 -16.13
C VAL A 373 -1.18 -9.19 -17.01
N THR A 374 -0.64 -8.05 -17.40
CA THR A 374 -1.38 -6.99 -18.10
C THR A 374 -0.85 -6.74 -19.51
N GLU A 375 0.19 -7.46 -19.95
CA GLU A 375 0.81 -7.27 -21.26
C GLU A 375 1.11 -8.59 -21.97
N PHE A 376 1.12 -8.56 -23.30
CA PHE A 376 1.46 -9.71 -24.11
C PHE A 376 2.17 -9.35 -25.42
N GLY A 377 3.09 -10.22 -25.84
CA GLY A 377 3.71 -10.22 -27.16
C GLY A 377 5.00 -9.40 -27.25
N ASN A 378 5.37 -9.09 -28.49
CA ASN A 378 6.34 -8.09 -28.90
C ASN A 378 6.10 -7.82 -30.39
N TYR A 379 6.31 -6.59 -30.84
CA TYR A 379 6.07 -6.20 -32.24
C TYR A 379 4.71 -6.68 -32.82
N ILE A 380 3.63 -6.60 -32.03
CA ILE A 380 2.28 -6.99 -32.46
C ILE A 380 1.81 -6.07 -33.59
N GLN A 381 1.30 -6.68 -34.67
CA GLN A 381 0.86 -5.98 -35.87
C GLN A 381 -0.67 -5.84 -35.88
N TYR A 382 -1.15 -4.65 -36.24
CA TYR A 382 -2.57 -4.39 -36.47
C TYR A 382 -2.78 -3.68 -37.82
N PRO A 383 -3.68 -4.15 -38.70
CA PRO A 383 -4.57 -5.31 -38.54
C PRO A 383 -3.83 -6.65 -38.39
N PRO A 384 -4.47 -7.71 -37.86
CA PRO A 384 -3.83 -9.01 -37.65
C PRO A 384 -3.20 -9.54 -38.95
N PRO A 385 -1.92 -9.97 -38.94
CA PRO A 385 -1.28 -10.54 -40.11
C PRO A 385 -1.82 -11.95 -40.38
N ALA A 386 -1.50 -12.48 -41.57
CA ALA A 386 -1.81 -13.88 -41.88
C ALA A 386 -1.07 -14.82 -40.91
N ARG A 387 -1.77 -15.84 -40.41
CA ARG A 387 -1.20 -16.84 -39.51
C ARG A 387 0.00 -17.52 -40.16
N LYS A 388 1.14 -17.60 -39.46
CA LYS A 388 2.37 -18.23 -39.94
C LYS A 388 2.48 -19.70 -39.54
N ALA A 389 2.02 -20.05 -38.34
CA ALA A 389 2.09 -21.39 -37.79
C ALA A 389 1.16 -22.35 -38.56
N VAL A 390 1.70 -23.46 -39.05
CA VAL A 390 0.92 -24.49 -39.76
C VAL A 390 0.11 -25.36 -38.78
N ARG A 391 0.64 -25.59 -37.57
CA ARG A 391 0.02 -26.41 -36.52
C ARG A 391 -0.21 -25.58 -35.25
N ASP A 392 -1.20 -25.97 -34.46
CA ASP A 392 -1.54 -25.26 -33.21
C ASP A 392 -0.43 -25.36 -32.15
N GLU A 393 0.29 -26.49 -32.13
CA GLU A 393 1.47 -26.73 -31.28
C GLU A 393 2.58 -25.67 -31.48
N ASP A 394 2.62 -25.06 -32.68
CA ASP A 394 3.66 -24.10 -33.08
C ASP A 394 3.21 -22.64 -32.89
N LEU A 395 1.96 -22.38 -32.46
CA LEU A 395 1.42 -21.03 -32.28
C LEU A 395 2.27 -20.18 -31.35
N TRP A 396 2.87 -20.78 -30.31
CA TRP A 396 3.67 -20.03 -29.34
C TRP A 396 4.93 -19.42 -29.95
N LYS A 397 5.38 -19.87 -31.13
CA LYS A 397 6.62 -19.40 -31.75
C LYS A 397 6.50 -18.00 -32.35
N ASP A 398 5.28 -17.52 -32.60
CA ASP A 398 5.02 -16.17 -33.09
C ASP A 398 3.95 -15.47 -32.22
N PRO A 399 4.23 -14.27 -31.70
CA PRO A 399 3.32 -13.59 -30.79
C PRO A 399 2.01 -13.14 -31.47
N ASN A 400 2.03 -12.83 -32.77
CA ASN A 400 0.83 -12.46 -33.52
C ASN A 400 -0.08 -13.68 -33.71
N ASP A 401 0.52 -14.82 -34.10
CA ASP A 401 -0.21 -16.08 -34.22
C ASP A 401 -0.89 -16.45 -32.90
N TYR A 402 -0.16 -16.39 -31.78
CA TYR A 402 -0.69 -16.76 -30.48
C TYR A 402 -1.78 -15.79 -30.02
N VAL A 403 -1.52 -14.48 -30.04
CA VAL A 403 -2.47 -13.51 -29.47
C VAL A 403 -3.78 -13.47 -30.26
N TYR A 404 -3.72 -13.56 -31.60
CA TYR A 404 -4.91 -13.49 -32.44
C TYR A 404 -5.66 -14.83 -32.55
N SER A 405 -4.99 -15.95 -32.31
CA SER A 405 -5.65 -17.27 -32.34
C SER A 405 -6.16 -17.73 -30.97
N VAL A 406 -5.43 -17.42 -29.89
CA VAL A 406 -5.67 -17.98 -28.55
C VAL A 406 -6.19 -16.93 -27.57
N LEU A 407 -5.66 -15.71 -27.59
CA LEU A 407 -5.90 -14.68 -26.56
C LEU A 407 -6.71 -13.48 -27.06
N LYS A 408 -7.33 -13.57 -28.24
CA LYS A 408 -7.96 -12.44 -28.95
C LYS A 408 -9.00 -11.68 -28.11
N ASP A 409 -9.69 -12.41 -27.23
CA ASP A 409 -10.80 -11.87 -26.45
C ASP A 409 -10.30 -11.01 -25.28
N ALA A 410 -9.09 -11.29 -24.81
CA ALA A 410 -8.44 -10.57 -23.72
C ALA A 410 -7.71 -9.29 -24.15
N ILE A 411 -7.62 -9.00 -25.45
CA ILE A 411 -6.93 -7.80 -25.95
C ILE A 411 -7.68 -6.54 -25.48
N LEU A 412 -6.97 -5.65 -24.79
CA LEU A 412 -7.49 -4.32 -24.47
C LEU A 412 -7.40 -3.43 -25.71
N THR A 413 -8.53 -2.87 -26.13
CA THR A 413 -8.64 -2.09 -27.36
C THR A 413 -9.02 -0.64 -27.09
N ARG A 414 -8.54 0.28 -27.93
CA ARG A 414 -9.01 1.67 -27.95
C ARG A 414 -10.50 1.72 -28.25
N ALA A 415 -11.23 2.49 -27.44
CA ALA A 415 -12.68 2.64 -27.58
C ALA A 415 -13.03 3.14 -28.99
N GLY A 416 -13.95 2.44 -29.66
CA GLY A 416 -14.45 2.83 -30.99
C GLY A 416 -13.60 2.41 -32.19
N GLU A 417 -12.33 2.05 -31.99
CA GLU A 417 -11.42 1.68 -33.09
C GLU A 417 -11.16 0.17 -33.20
N GLY A 418 -11.35 -0.59 -32.11
CA GLY A 418 -10.99 -2.01 -32.06
C GLY A 418 -9.48 -2.29 -32.17
N LYS A 419 -8.66 -1.25 -32.28
CA LYS A 419 -7.19 -1.31 -32.31
C LYS A 419 -6.64 -1.65 -30.92
N PRO A 420 -5.71 -2.62 -30.78
CA PRO A 420 -5.03 -2.89 -29.53
C PRO A 420 -4.36 -1.65 -28.93
N ILE A 421 -4.37 -1.55 -27.61
CA ILE A 421 -3.57 -0.54 -26.91
C ILE A 421 -2.13 -1.04 -26.86
N GLY A 422 -1.23 -0.35 -27.56
CA GLY A 422 0.20 -0.68 -27.57
C GLY A 422 0.88 -0.38 -26.24
N SER A 423 1.95 -1.11 -25.98
CA SER A 423 2.83 -0.94 -24.83
C SER A 423 4.31 -1.09 -25.21
N TRP A 424 5.18 -1.23 -24.22
CA TRP A 424 6.64 -1.35 -24.33
C TRP A 424 7.06 -2.40 -25.37
N GLU A 425 8.05 -2.06 -26.20
CA GLU A 425 8.63 -2.94 -27.24
C GLU A 425 7.61 -3.61 -28.18
N GLY A 426 6.52 -2.89 -28.50
CA GLY A 426 5.47 -3.38 -29.38
C GLY A 426 4.59 -4.48 -28.77
N CYS A 427 4.62 -4.66 -27.45
CA CYS A 427 3.62 -5.42 -26.72
C CYS A 427 2.24 -4.75 -26.83
N ILE A 428 1.20 -5.44 -26.39
CA ILE A 428 -0.14 -4.88 -26.23
C ILE A 428 -0.65 -5.08 -24.80
N ALA A 429 -1.51 -4.17 -24.34
CA ALA A 429 -2.20 -4.30 -23.07
C ALA A 429 -3.32 -5.35 -23.15
N MET A 430 -3.49 -6.09 -22.06
CA MET A 430 -4.40 -7.22 -21.93
C MET A 430 -5.28 -7.05 -20.69
N ASP A 431 -6.48 -7.61 -20.75
CA ASP A 431 -7.40 -7.71 -19.62
C ASP A 431 -7.22 -9.06 -18.91
N PRO A 432 -6.59 -9.11 -17.72
CA PRO A 432 -6.39 -10.36 -16.97
C PRO A 432 -7.69 -10.93 -16.39
N GLY A 433 -8.84 -10.28 -16.58
CA GLY A 433 -10.15 -10.76 -16.18
C GLY A 433 -10.76 -11.70 -17.21
N ASP A 434 -10.23 -11.72 -18.44
CA ASP A 434 -10.76 -12.61 -19.46
C ASP A 434 -10.43 -14.09 -19.17
N PRO A 435 -11.41 -15.00 -19.20
CA PRO A 435 -11.19 -16.41 -18.89
C PRO A 435 -10.11 -17.11 -19.73
N VAL A 436 -9.92 -16.75 -21.01
CA VAL A 436 -8.87 -17.39 -21.83
C VAL A 436 -7.48 -16.99 -21.34
N TYR A 437 -7.31 -15.72 -20.95
CA TYR A 437 -6.03 -15.21 -20.49
C TYR A 437 -5.75 -15.60 -19.04
N GLN A 438 -6.77 -15.67 -18.18
CA GLN A 438 -6.62 -16.23 -16.83
C GLN A 438 -6.08 -17.66 -16.86
N ARG A 439 -6.64 -18.53 -17.72
CA ARG A 439 -6.14 -19.91 -17.86
C ARG A 439 -4.69 -19.93 -18.34
N PHE A 440 -4.35 -19.09 -19.30
CA PHE A 440 -2.99 -18.95 -19.80
C PHE A 440 -2.02 -18.49 -18.69
N LEU A 441 -2.34 -17.45 -17.94
CA LEU A 441 -1.49 -16.92 -16.87
C LEU A 441 -1.29 -17.93 -15.73
N VAL A 442 -2.35 -18.65 -15.33
CA VAL A 442 -2.25 -19.71 -14.32
C VAL A 442 -1.37 -20.86 -14.83
N GLU A 443 -1.45 -21.21 -16.12
CA GLU A 443 -0.57 -22.21 -16.73
C GLU A 443 0.90 -21.75 -16.75
N GLN A 444 1.16 -20.48 -17.08
CA GLN A 444 2.51 -19.92 -16.99
C GLN A 444 3.05 -19.94 -15.54
N ALA A 445 2.21 -19.63 -14.55
CA ALA A 445 2.57 -19.73 -13.14
C ALA A 445 2.93 -21.17 -12.72
N LYS A 446 2.14 -22.17 -13.15
CA LYS A 446 2.43 -23.59 -12.89
C LYS A 446 3.75 -24.03 -13.48
N ARG A 447 4.01 -23.67 -14.74
CA ARG A 447 5.28 -23.95 -15.41
C ARG A 447 6.46 -23.32 -14.69
N HIS A 448 6.32 -22.09 -14.18
CA HIS A 448 7.37 -21.47 -13.39
C HIS A 448 7.74 -22.30 -12.17
N VAL A 449 6.74 -22.74 -11.41
CA VAL A 449 6.94 -23.58 -10.24
C VAL A 449 7.59 -24.92 -10.60
N GLU A 450 7.02 -25.62 -11.58
CA GLU A 450 7.44 -26.97 -11.97
C GLU A 450 8.83 -26.99 -12.62
N LEU A 451 9.08 -26.03 -13.51
CA LEU A 451 10.27 -26.04 -14.37
C LEU A 451 11.41 -25.23 -13.78
N LEU A 452 11.17 -24.28 -12.88
CA LEU A 452 12.22 -23.48 -12.23
C LEU A 452 12.18 -23.64 -10.69
N PRO A 453 12.34 -24.87 -10.15
CA PRO A 453 12.16 -25.14 -8.73
C PRO A 453 13.15 -24.39 -7.82
N GLY A 454 14.31 -23.99 -8.34
CA GLY A 454 15.30 -23.20 -7.59
C GLY A 454 14.94 -21.73 -7.41
N SER A 455 14.00 -21.18 -8.19
CA SER A 455 13.57 -19.78 -8.02
C SER A 455 12.91 -19.57 -6.66
N SER A 456 13.06 -18.38 -6.06
CA SER A 456 12.33 -18.02 -4.84
C SER A 456 10.88 -17.62 -5.12
N GLY A 457 10.57 -17.27 -6.38
CA GLY A 457 9.22 -16.94 -6.82
C GLY A 457 9.23 -16.00 -8.02
N ILE A 458 8.23 -15.13 -8.11
CA ILE A 458 8.06 -14.18 -9.21
C ILE A 458 7.98 -12.73 -8.74
N CYS A 459 8.28 -11.79 -9.64
CA CYS A 459 7.93 -10.38 -9.49
C CYS A 459 7.00 -9.97 -10.63
N ILE A 460 5.79 -9.53 -10.30
CA ILE A 460 4.77 -9.10 -11.26
C ILE A 460 5.00 -7.63 -11.62
N ASP A 461 5.21 -7.37 -12.90
CA ASP A 461 5.44 -6.03 -13.43
C ASP A 461 4.17 -5.37 -13.99
N ARG A 462 4.23 -4.06 -14.25
CA ARG A 462 3.27 -3.27 -15.04
C ARG A 462 1.83 -3.32 -14.54
N MET A 463 1.69 -3.24 -13.22
CA MET A 463 0.40 -3.03 -12.56
C MET A 463 -0.23 -1.65 -12.89
N ASP A 464 0.48 -0.76 -13.60
CA ASP A 464 -0.04 0.54 -14.05
C ASP A 464 -1.25 0.42 -14.99
N TRP A 465 -1.37 -0.68 -15.72
CA TRP A 465 -2.53 -0.98 -16.55
C TRP A 465 -3.81 -1.23 -15.75
N LEU A 466 -3.72 -1.59 -14.46
CA LEU A 466 -4.90 -1.91 -13.64
C LEU A 466 -5.83 -0.71 -13.40
N ARG A 467 -5.35 0.53 -13.66
CA ARG A 467 -6.17 1.75 -13.57
C ARG A 467 -7.21 1.91 -14.69
N PHE A 468 -7.15 1.09 -15.73
CA PHE A 468 -8.01 1.23 -16.91
C PHE A 468 -9.28 0.39 -16.83
N TYR A 469 -10.20 0.69 -17.74
CA TYR A 469 -11.45 -0.04 -17.92
C TYR A 469 -11.46 -0.67 -19.30
N ASN A 470 -11.95 -1.90 -19.40
CA ASN A 470 -12.24 -2.57 -20.65
C ASN A 470 -13.70 -2.31 -21.06
N PRO A 471 -13.96 -1.49 -22.09
CA PRO A 471 -15.32 -1.12 -22.48
C PRO A 471 -16.04 -2.20 -23.31
N ARG A 472 -15.37 -3.33 -23.59
CA ARG A 472 -15.94 -4.47 -24.34
C ARG A 472 -16.68 -5.46 -23.45
N PHE A 473 -16.41 -5.45 -22.14
CA PHE A 473 -17.01 -6.36 -21.19
C PHE A 473 -17.81 -5.59 -20.15
N ASP A 474 -18.72 -6.30 -19.51
CA ASP A 474 -19.52 -5.82 -18.39
C ASP A 474 -19.22 -6.74 -17.20
N ASP A 475 -18.66 -6.19 -16.12
CA ASP A 475 -18.41 -6.92 -14.87
C ASP A 475 -19.59 -6.84 -13.88
N GLY A 476 -20.69 -6.20 -14.28
CA GLY A 476 -21.87 -5.98 -13.46
C GLY A 476 -21.74 -4.88 -12.41
N VAL A 477 -20.53 -4.38 -12.14
CA VAL A 477 -20.25 -3.47 -11.01
C VAL A 477 -19.63 -2.13 -11.44
N SER A 478 -18.99 -2.09 -12.59
CA SER A 478 -18.27 -0.93 -13.11
C SER A 478 -19.08 -0.15 -14.14
N TRP A 479 -18.95 1.17 -14.08
CA TRP A 479 -19.58 2.11 -14.99
C TRP A 479 -18.57 3.15 -15.44
N ALA A 480 -18.21 3.13 -16.72
CA ALA A 480 -17.19 4.02 -17.29
C ALA A 480 -17.69 4.65 -18.58
N ASN A 481 -17.43 5.95 -18.76
CA ASN A 481 -17.82 6.69 -19.96
C ASN A 481 -19.30 6.55 -20.32
N GLY A 482 -20.18 6.57 -19.31
CA GLY A 482 -21.63 6.55 -19.49
C GLY A 482 -22.23 5.18 -19.83
N LYS A 483 -21.47 4.09 -19.72
CA LYS A 483 -21.94 2.73 -20.01
C LYS A 483 -21.29 1.68 -19.10
N PRO A 484 -21.81 0.44 -19.06
CA PRO A 484 -21.11 -0.67 -18.41
C PRO A 484 -19.72 -0.90 -19.01
N ALA A 485 -18.79 -1.29 -18.15
CA ALA A 485 -17.44 -1.68 -18.51
C ALA A 485 -16.96 -2.76 -17.53
N ARG A 486 -15.77 -3.33 -17.75
CA ARG A 486 -15.03 -4.06 -16.72
C ARG A 486 -13.89 -3.21 -16.21
N SER A 487 -13.77 -3.02 -14.90
CA SER A 487 -12.56 -2.43 -14.32
C SER A 487 -11.43 -3.46 -14.29
N LEU A 488 -10.21 -3.06 -14.65
CA LEU A 488 -9.06 -3.95 -14.51
C LEU A 488 -8.66 -4.17 -13.04
N VAL A 489 -9.16 -3.36 -12.10
CA VAL A 489 -9.11 -3.67 -10.65
C VAL A 489 -9.93 -4.92 -10.35
N THR A 490 -11.13 -5.05 -10.92
CA THR A 490 -11.95 -6.27 -10.78
C THR A 490 -11.22 -7.46 -11.39
N SER A 491 -10.67 -7.29 -12.60
CA SER A 491 -9.86 -8.30 -13.29
C SER A 491 -8.67 -8.79 -12.44
N TRP A 492 -7.97 -7.88 -11.76
CA TRP A 492 -6.90 -8.21 -10.83
C TRP A 492 -7.38 -9.06 -9.66
N HIS A 493 -8.46 -8.64 -8.99
CA HIS A 493 -9.04 -9.36 -7.86
C HIS A 493 -9.50 -10.78 -8.22
N GLU A 494 -9.81 -11.05 -9.49
CA GLU A 494 -10.14 -12.39 -9.97
C GLU A 494 -8.91 -13.27 -10.24
N ILE A 495 -7.84 -12.71 -10.82
CA ILE A 495 -6.67 -13.50 -11.25
C ILE A 495 -5.65 -13.70 -10.13
N ILE A 496 -5.39 -12.68 -9.30
CA ILE A 496 -4.28 -12.76 -8.34
C ILE A 496 -4.46 -13.87 -7.31
N PRO A 497 -5.67 -14.20 -6.79
CA PRO A 497 -5.83 -15.33 -5.88
C PRO A 497 -5.49 -16.69 -6.54
N LYS A 498 -5.68 -16.81 -7.86
CA LYS A 498 -5.40 -18.04 -8.62
C LYS A 498 -3.90 -18.22 -8.82
N ILE A 499 -3.19 -17.13 -9.16
CA ILE A 499 -1.73 -17.13 -9.29
C ILE A 499 -1.10 -17.33 -7.90
N SER A 500 -1.60 -16.64 -6.87
CA SER A 500 -1.08 -16.74 -5.52
C SER A 500 -1.23 -18.15 -4.95
N ALA A 501 -2.35 -18.83 -5.19
CA ALA A 501 -2.51 -20.23 -4.81
C ALA A 501 -1.38 -21.10 -5.39
N VAL A 502 -1.12 -21.01 -6.70
CA VAL A 502 -0.04 -21.80 -7.34
C VAL A 502 1.33 -21.50 -6.72
N MET A 503 1.66 -20.23 -6.51
CA MET A 503 2.96 -19.83 -5.97
C MET A 503 3.12 -20.20 -4.49
N HIS A 504 2.15 -19.82 -3.65
CA HIS A 504 2.21 -19.99 -2.21
C HIS A 504 2.10 -21.46 -1.80
N ASP A 505 1.30 -22.28 -2.49
CA ASP A 505 1.24 -23.74 -2.26
C ASP A 505 2.59 -24.43 -2.50
N ASN A 506 3.48 -23.80 -3.27
CA ASN A 506 4.84 -24.27 -3.56
C ASN A 506 5.92 -23.47 -2.83
N ASN A 507 5.54 -22.73 -1.78
CA ASN A 507 6.42 -21.89 -0.97
C ASN A 507 7.29 -20.92 -1.81
N LYS A 508 6.68 -20.38 -2.88
CA LYS A 508 7.23 -19.29 -3.69
C LYS A 508 6.61 -17.98 -3.25
N VAL A 509 7.39 -16.90 -3.28
CA VAL A 509 6.90 -15.55 -2.97
C VAL A 509 6.46 -14.81 -4.24
N ILE A 510 5.60 -13.82 -4.08
CA ILE A 510 5.20 -12.90 -5.12
C ILE A 510 5.59 -11.49 -4.69
N TYR A 511 6.51 -10.88 -5.45
CA TYR A 511 6.69 -9.44 -5.41
C TYR A 511 5.88 -8.77 -6.51
N CYS A 512 5.69 -7.47 -6.40
CA CYS A 512 5.22 -6.67 -7.52
C CYS A 512 6.00 -5.37 -7.69
N ASN A 513 6.01 -4.88 -8.94
CA ASN A 513 6.25 -3.49 -9.27
C ASN A 513 4.90 -2.79 -9.36
N PRO A 514 4.51 -2.03 -8.31
CA PRO A 514 3.11 -1.71 -8.10
C PRO A 514 2.58 -0.68 -9.08
N HIS A 515 3.37 0.34 -9.47
CA HIS A 515 3.01 1.53 -10.29
C HIS A 515 1.71 2.26 -9.89
N TYR A 516 0.59 1.55 -9.86
CA TYR A 516 -0.69 1.86 -9.25
C TYR A 516 -0.75 1.35 -7.80
N ARG A 517 -0.46 2.25 -6.85
CA ARG A 517 -0.06 1.91 -5.47
C ARG A 517 -1.26 1.89 -4.51
N ARG A 518 -2.00 0.79 -4.49
CA ARG A 518 -3.23 0.64 -3.69
C ARG A 518 -3.17 -0.54 -2.73
N LEU A 519 -3.72 -0.37 -1.53
CA LEU A 519 -3.75 -1.41 -0.50
C LEU A 519 -4.50 -2.68 -0.95
N ASP A 520 -5.63 -2.53 -1.64
CA ASP A 520 -6.43 -3.67 -2.10
C ASP A 520 -5.69 -4.53 -3.13
N LEU A 521 -4.84 -3.91 -3.96
CA LEU A 521 -4.07 -4.61 -4.99
C LEU A 521 -2.91 -5.43 -4.42
N VAL A 522 -2.43 -5.13 -3.22
CA VAL A 522 -1.28 -5.82 -2.60
C VAL A 522 -1.68 -6.91 -1.60
N ARG A 523 -2.97 -7.24 -1.47
CA ARG A 523 -3.47 -8.27 -0.52
C ARG A 523 -2.77 -9.62 -0.68
N HIS A 524 -2.49 -10.04 -1.91
CA HIS A 524 -1.88 -11.33 -2.24
C HIS A 524 -0.38 -11.23 -2.57
N ILE A 525 0.21 -10.07 -2.31
CA ILE A 525 1.61 -9.76 -2.61
C ILE A 525 2.43 -9.81 -1.31
N ASP A 526 3.59 -10.46 -1.37
CA ASP A 526 4.47 -10.68 -0.23
C ASP A 526 5.48 -9.53 -0.05
N GLY A 527 5.91 -8.89 -1.13
CA GLY A 527 6.88 -7.78 -1.11
C GLY A 527 6.74 -6.84 -2.31
N ILE A 528 7.36 -5.66 -2.21
CA ILE A 528 7.34 -4.66 -3.29
C ILE A 528 8.75 -4.47 -3.85
N TYR A 529 8.87 -4.39 -5.17
CA TYR A 529 10.06 -3.92 -5.88
C TYR A 529 9.64 -2.75 -6.78
N ASP A 530 9.85 -1.52 -6.31
CA ASP A 530 9.37 -0.29 -6.96
C ASP A 530 10.39 0.25 -7.97
N GLU A 531 10.04 0.17 -9.25
CA GLU A 531 10.80 0.74 -10.37
C GLU A 531 10.98 2.26 -10.27
N PHE A 532 10.09 2.93 -9.54
CA PHE A 532 10.12 4.39 -9.37
C PHE A 532 10.48 4.81 -7.96
N GLY A 533 11.02 3.92 -7.13
CA GLY A 533 11.36 4.22 -5.73
C GLY A 533 12.49 5.26 -5.56
N GLN A 534 13.22 5.59 -6.62
CA GLN A 534 14.08 6.77 -6.68
C GLN A 534 13.30 8.09 -6.52
N MET A 535 12.02 8.11 -6.92
CA MET A 535 11.11 9.23 -6.68
C MET A 535 10.60 9.19 -5.24
N GLY A 536 10.76 10.30 -4.51
CA GLY A 536 10.39 10.39 -3.09
C GLY A 536 8.92 10.01 -2.83
N HIS A 537 7.99 10.52 -3.64
CA HIS A 537 6.55 10.21 -3.48
C HIS A 537 6.23 8.74 -3.74
N SER A 538 6.92 8.11 -4.69
CA SER A 538 6.73 6.69 -5.01
C SER A 538 7.19 5.80 -3.86
N MET A 539 8.40 6.07 -3.36
CA MET A 539 8.97 5.38 -2.20
C MET A 539 8.06 5.51 -0.97
N ASN A 540 7.53 6.71 -0.72
CA ASN A 540 6.63 6.97 0.39
C ASN A 540 5.37 6.09 0.32
N LEU A 541 4.69 6.08 -0.83
CA LEU A 541 3.49 5.27 -1.06
C LEU A 541 3.78 3.78 -0.89
N CYS A 542 4.86 3.29 -1.49
CA CYS A 542 5.22 1.88 -1.44
C CYS A 542 5.64 1.45 -0.01
N ALA A 543 6.38 2.29 0.72
CA ALA A 543 6.80 1.99 2.09
C ALA A 543 5.60 1.90 3.06
N LEU A 544 4.60 2.76 2.86
CA LEU A 544 3.33 2.73 3.61
C LEU A 544 2.44 1.54 3.23
N LEU A 545 2.54 1.00 2.01
CA LEU A 545 1.94 -0.30 1.66
C LEU A 545 2.70 -1.48 2.29
N ALA A 546 3.99 -1.29 2.60
CA ALA A 546 4.91 -2.30 3.09
C ALA A 546 5.17 -2.18 4.60
N LEU A 547 4.13 -1.92 5.41
CA LEU A 547 4.27 -1.79 6.87
C LEU A 547 4.86 -3.05 7.50
N ARG A 548 4.45 -4.23 7.03
CA ARG A 548 4.93 -5.54 7.50
C ARG A 548 5.48 -6.41 6.36
N LYS A 549 5.64 -5.83 5.18
CA LYS A 549 6.24 -6.46 3.99
C LYS A 549 7.60 -5.82 3.70
N PRO A 550 8.53 -6.52 3.06
CA PRO A 550 9.73 -5.91 2.53
C PRO A 550 9.40 -5.04 1.30
N ILE A 551 10.16 -3.94 1.17
CA ILE A 551 10.14 -3.07 0.00
C ILE A 551 11.58 -2.83 -0.46
N MET A 552 11.80 -2.95 -1.76
CA MET A 552 12.99 -2.48 -2.45
C MET A 552 12.62 -1.39 -3.45
N ALA A 553 13.53 -0.47 -3.67
CA ALA A 553 13.41 0.60 -4.65
C ALA A 553 14.52 0.50 -5.72
N TRP A 554 14.19 0.85 -6.96
CA TRP A 554 15.22 1.25 -7.93
C TRP A 554 16.07 2.37 -7.36
N THR A 555 17.35 2.30 -7.66
CA THR A 555 18.30 3.32 -7.23
C THR A 555 18.49 4.32 -8.35
N ILE A 556 18.51 5.60 -8.00
CA ILE A 556 18.83 6.69 -8.91
C ILE A 556 20.19 6.46 -9.61
N MET A 557 20.38 7.06 -10.79
CA MET A 557 21.62 6.90 -11.55
C MET A 557 22.80 7.61 -10.87
N VAL A 558 24.03 7.26 -11.27
CA VAL A 558 25.26 7.68 -10.56
C VAL A 558 25.42 9.21 -10.43
N PRO A 559 25.25 10.02 -11.50
CA PRO A 559 25.45 11.47 -11.39
C PRO A 559 24.51 12.17 -10.40
N GLU A 560 23.32 11.64 -10.21
CA GLU A 560 22.32 12.15 -9.28
C GLU A 560 22.57 11.64 -7.87
N PHE A 561 22.94 10.36 -7.75
CA PHE A 561 23.28 9.74 -6.49
C PHE A 561 24.43 10.48 -5.78
N GLU A 562 25.45 10.89 -6.52
CA GLU A 562 26.62 11.59 -5.97
C GLU A 562 26.32 13.00 -5.41
N GLN A 563 25.15 13.59 -5.68
CA GLN A 563 24.83 14.95 -5.21
C GLN A 563 24.44 15.01 -3.72
N ALA A 564 23.72 14.02 -3.21
CA ALA A 564 23.46 13.88 -1.76
C ALA A 564 23.28 12.40 -1.37
N PRO A 565 24.36 11.61 -1.39
CA PRO A 565 24.28 10.18 -1.19
C PRO A 565 23.82 9.83 0.24
N ASP A 566 24.22 10.61 1.24
CA ASP A 566 23.77 10.44 2.64
C ASP A 566 22.26 10.59 2.81
N GLU A 567 21.67 11.68 2.29
CA GLU A 567 20.23 11.92 2.35
C GLU A 567 19.44 10.80 1.64
N TYR A 568 20.00 10.29 0.55
CA TYR A 568 19.42 9.19 -0.21
C TYR A 568 19.33 7.90 0.60
N PHE A 569 20.37 7.49 1.32
CA PHE A 569 20.29 6.32 2.21
C PHE A 569 19.43 6.60 3.44
N GLN A 570 19.51 7.80 4.00
CA GLN A 570 18.77 8.16 5.21
C GLN A 570 17.25 8.11 5.02
N ARG A 571 16.71 8.54 3.86
CA ARG A 571 15.26 8.36 3.60
C ARG A 571 14.86 6.89 3.51
N HIS A 572 15.72 6.03 2.95
CA HIS A 572 15.46 4.59 2.84
C HIS A 572 15.47 3.94 4.23
N LEU A 573 16.46 4.27 5.07
CA LEU A 573 16.47 3.84 6.47
C LEU A 573 15.23 4.32 7.22
N HIS A 574 14.88 5.60 7.08
CA HIS A 574 13.74 6.22 7.75
C HIS A 574 12.41 5.55 7.39
N MET A 575 12.22 5.21 6.11
CA MET A 575 11.02 4.53 5.61
C MET A 575 11.09 3.00 5.68
N GLY A 576 12.22 2.44 6.12
CA GLY A 576 12.45 1.00 6.17
C GLY A 576 12.48 0.34 4.79
N ALA A 577 13.04 1.01 3.78
CA ALA A 577 13.14 0.53 2.42
C ALA A 577 14.57 0.11 2.07
N TYR A 578 14.69 -0.96 1.27
CA TYR A 578 15.94 -1.44 0.72
C TYR A 578 16.20 -0.87 -0.67
N LEU A 579 17.43 -1.03 -1.14
CA LEU A 579 17.92 -0.43 -2.37
C LEU A 579 18.29 -1.47 -3.42
N THR A 580 18.29 -1.04 -4.67
CA THR A 580 18.95 -1.76 -5.75
C THR A 580 20.45 -1.51 -5.66
N VAL A 581 21.26 -2.53 -5.40
CA VAL A 581 22.72 -2.40 -5.35
C VAL A 581 23.30 -2.24 -6.75
N PRO A 582 24.45 -1.56 -6.89
CA PRO A 582 25.18 -1.52 -8.16
C PRO A 582 25.68 -2.91 -8.55
N MET A 583 25.07 -3.50 -9.57
CA MET A 583 25.45 -4.81 -10.10
C MET A 583 25.61 -4.72 -11.62
N LEU A 584 26.58 -5.47 -12.16
CA LEU A 584 26.75 -5.57 -13.61
C LEU A 584 25.46 -6.07 -14.28
N GLY A 585 25.11 -5.49 -15.42
CA GLY A 585 23.90 -5.85 -16.18
C GLY A 585 22.59 -5.47 -15.49
N ASN A 586 22.63 -4.63 -14.45
CA ASN A 586 21.44 -3.91 -13.99
C ASN A 586 20.80 -3.17 -15.17
N ASP A 587 19.48 -3.32 -15.30
CA ASP A 587 18.70 -2.68 -16.34
C ASP A 587 18.02 -1.43 -15.79
N HIS A 588 18.16 -0.30 -16.49
CA HIS A 588 17.56 1.00 -16.13
C HIS A 588 17.78 1.51 -14.69
N THR A 589 18.83 1.04 -14.02
CA THR A 589 19.13 1.37 -12.61
C THR A 589 20.65 1.41 -12.37
N ILE A 590 21.06 1.76 -11.15
CA ILE A 590 22.46 2.08 -10.81
C ILE A 590 23.46 0.98 -11.22
N LEU A 591 24.60 1.39 -11.78
CA LEU A 591 25.70 0.51 -12.19
C LEU A 591 26.92 0.65 -11.26
N PRO A 592 27.82 -0.34 -11.22
CA PRO A 592 29.07 -0.26 -10.43
C PRO A 592 29.94 0.94 -10.77
N SER A 593 30.40 1.64 -9.73
CA SER A 593 31.49 2.61 -9.76
C SER A 593 32.18 2.63 -8.39
N GLU A 594 33.44 3.06 -8.32
CA GLU A 594 34.23 3.02 -7.08
C GLU A 594 33.59 3.86 -5.95
N ASN A 595 33.13 5.07 -6.25
CA ASN A 595 32.49 5.96 -5.28
C ASN A 595 31.14 5.43 -4.78
N VAL A 596 30.36 4.81 -5.66
CA VAL A 596 29.03 4.28 -5.31
C VAL A 596 29.19 3.09 -4.37
N ASP A 597 30.12 2.18 -4.66
CA ASP A 597 30.33 0.98 -3.87
C ASP A 597 30.63 1.29 -2.40
N GLN A 598 31.47 2.30 -2.14
CA GLN A 598 31.82 2.71 -0.78
C GLN A 598 30.59 3.15 0.03
N MET A 599 29.68 3.91 -0.59
CA MET A 599 28.44 4.32 0.08
C MET A 599 27.56 3.13 0.48
N TYR A 600 27.48 2.10 -0.37
CA TYR A 600 26.76 0.88 -0.02
C TYR A 600 27.46 0.12 1.11
N PHE A 601 28.78 0.04 1.12
CA PHE A 601 29.52 -0.58 2.23
C PHE A 601 29.31 0.17 3.55
N ASP A 602 29.26 1.50 3.50
CA ASP A 602 29.06 2.33 4.68
C ASP A 602 27.67 2.12 5.30
N TYR A 603 26.63 2.00 4.48
CA TYR A 603 25.24 1.93 4.94
C TYR A 603 24.67 0.51 5.04
N ALA A 604 25.31 -0.50 4.44
CA ALA A 604 24.83 -1.88 4.45
C ALA A 604 24.56 -2.42 5.87
N PRO A 605 25.43 -2.23 6.88
CA PRO A 605 25.14 -2.70 8.24
C PRO A 605 23.87 -2.10 8.86
N LEU A 606 23.54 -0.85 8.51
CA LEU A 606 22.31 -0.18 8.96
C LEU A 606 21.08 -0.76 8.23
N LEU A 607 21.21 -1.07 6.95
CA LEU A 607 20.15 -1.70 6.16
C LEU A 607 19.89 -3.15 6.61
N GLU A 608 20.94 -3.92 6.93
CA GLU A 608 20.80 -5.29 7.47
C GLU A 608 20.02 -5.32 8.79
N ALA A 609 20.19 -4.29 9.62
CA ALA A 609 19.45 -4.17 10.87
C ALA A 609 17.92 -4.09 10.69
N LEU A 610 17.45 -3.73 9.49
CA LEU A 610 16.01 -3.68 9.15
C LEU A 610 15.44 -5.05 8.75
N GLN A 611 16.24 -6.13 8.69
CA GLN A 611 15.75 -7.44 8.26
C GLN A 611 14.57 -7.90 9.13
N GLY A 612 13.44 -8.21 8.47
CA GLY A 612 12.21 -8.60 9.15
C GLY A 612 11.42 -7.45 9.76
N LYS A 613 11.74 -6.19 9.43
CA LYS A 613 11.11 -5.02 10.06
C LYS A 613 9.60 -4.97 9.91
N GLN A 614 8.95 -4.63 11.01
CA GLN A 614 7.56 -4.20 11.06
C GLN A 614 7.47 -2.81 11.67
N TRP A 615 6.64 -1.94 11.09
CA TRP A 615 6.40 -0.62 11.65
C TRP A 615 5.73 -0.72 13.02
N VAL A 616 6.26 0.01 14.01
CA VAL A 616 5.54 0.19 15.29
C VAL A 616 4.48 1.27 15.11
N LEU A 617 3.21 0.86 15.20
CA LEU A 617 2.04 1.70 14.94
C LEU A 617 1.31 2.14 16.23
N ALA A 618 1.95 2.04 17.39
CA ALA A 618 1.43 2.64 18.60
C ALA A 618 1.54 4.18 18.53
N SER A 619 0.60 4.89 19.15
CA SER A 619 0.65 6.36 19.31
C SER A 619 1.95 6.81 19.95
N HIS A 620 2.56 7.89 19.47
CA HIS A 620 3.73 8.54 20.08
C HIS A 620 4.90 7.59 20.31
N ALA A 621 5.00 6.50 19.51
CA ALA A 621 5.98 5.44 19.71
C ALA A 621 7.42 5.94 19.62
N VAL A 622 7.66 7.01 18.85
CA VAL A 622 8.97 7.65 18.68
C VAL A 622 8.82 9.16 18.57
N ALA A 623 9.69 9.89 19.25
CA ALA A 623 9.82 11.34 19.14
C ALA A 623 11.30 11.75 19.23
N VAL A 624 11.66 12.83 18.55
CA VAL A 624 13.00 13.45 18.63
C VAL A 624 12.85 14.83 19.25
N ALA A 625 13.61 15.10 20.31
CA ALA A 625 13.55 16.40 20.97
C ALA A 625 14.03 17.52 20.03
N ASP A 626 13.33 18.65 20.09
CA ASP A 626 13.63 19.88 19.36
C ASP A 626 13.73 19.72 17.82
N ASN A 627 13.20 18.61 17.28
CA ASN A 627 13.30 18.26 15.86
C ASN A 627 14.75 18.29 15.30
N THR A 628 15.73 17.97 16.15
CA THR A 628 17.17 17.96 15.80
C THR A 628 17.54 16.91 14.75
N ALA A 629 16.71 15.88 14.60
CA ALA A 629 16.80 14.82 13.61
C ALA A 629 15.40 14.23 13.39
N LYS A 630 15.30 13.28 12.47
CA LYS A 630 14.11 12.43 12.24
C LYS A 630 14.37 11.03 12.75
N ALA A 631 13.32 10.39 13.27
CA ALA A 631 13.40 8.99 13.68
C ALA A 631 12.13 8.22 13.32
N ASN A 632 12.29 6.93 13.05
CA ASN A 632 11.20 5.98 12.97
C ASN A 632 11.49 4.79 13.88
N LEU A 633 10.49 3.97 14.17
CA LEU A 633 10.64 2.81 15.05
C LEU A 633 10.11 1.56 14.36
N PHE A 634 10.97 0.54 14.30
CA PHE A 634 10.63 -0.76 13.75
C PHE A 634 10.83 -1.84 14.80
N GLU A 635 9.88 -2.76 14.87
CA GLU A 635 10.08 -4.06 15.52
C GLU A 635 10.83 -4.96 14.54
N VAL A 636 11.82 -5.69 15.03
CA VAL A 636 12.62 -6.66 14.26
C VAL A 636 12.79 -7.94 15.08
N PRO A 637 13.18 -9.07 14.48
CA PRO A 637 13.49 -10.27 15.24
C PRO A 637 14.52 -9.96 16.34
N GLY A 638 14.13 -10.21 17.60
CA GLY A 638 15.01 -9.98 18.74
C GLY A 638 14.95 -8.58 19.36
N GLY A 639 14.05 -7.68 18.93
CA GLY A 639 13.84 -6.40 19.60
C GLY A 639 13.34 -5.30 18.68
N TYR A 640 13.97 -4.13 18.75
CA TYR A 640 13.60 -2.95 17.99
C TYR A 640 14.82 -2.30 17.35
N VAL A 641 14.61 -1.61 16.23
CA VAL A 641 15.61 -0.73 15.62
C VAL A 641 15.02 0.65 15.36
N VAL A 642 15.88 1.66 15.51
CA VAL A 642 15.54 3.08 15.40
C VAL A 642 16.55 3.75 14.48
N PRO A 643 16.23 3.91 13.19
CA PRO A 643 17.00 4.81 12.34
C PRO A 643 16.79 6.24 12.82
N VAL A 644 17.87 6.89 13.23
CA VAL A 644 17.94 8.33 13.47
C VAL A 644 18.65 8.94 12.28
N THR A 645 17.98 9.85 11.60
CA THR A 645 18.28 10.27 10.23
C THR A 645 18.07 11.77 10.09
N PHE A 646 18.63 12.39 9.07
CA PHE A 646 18.47 13.81 8.79
C PHE A 646 18.87 14.73 9.95
N GLY A 647 19.90 14.35 10.71
CA GLY A 647 20.45 15.20 11.78
C GLY A 647 21.27 16.40 11.29
N GLY A 648 21.57 16.46 9.98
CA GLY A 648 22.43 17.47 9.39
C GLY A 648 23.80 17.49 10.07
N GLU A 649 24.21 18.66 10.57
CA GLU A 649 25.47 18.86 11.30
C GLU A 649 25.37 18.53 12.81
N SER A 650 24.19 18.13 13.30
CA SER A 650 23.99 17.78 14.71
C SER A 650 24.87 16.59 15.09
N LYS A 651 25.60 16.71 16.19
CA LYS A 651 26.46 15.64 16.72
C LYS A 651 25.70 14.59 17.53
N GLN A 652 24.50 14.93 17.98
CA GLN A 652 23.65 14.09 18.80
C GLN A 652 22.18 14.47 18.62
N ALA A 653 21.28 13.51 18.86
CA ALA A 653 19.85 13.74 18.95
C ALA A 653 19.27 12.98 20.15
N ARG A 654 18.38 13.64 20.91
CA ARG A 654 17.66 13.00 22.00
C ARG A 654 16.40 12.32 21.46
N VAL A 655 16.34 11.01 21.58
CA VAL A 655 15.21 10.19 21.12
C VAL A 655 14.44 9.66 22.32
N VAL A 656 13.11 9.77 22.25
CA VAL A 656 12.17 9.19 23.22
C VAL A 656 11.37 8.10 22.53
N LEU A 657 11.37 6.91 23.11
CA LEU A 657 10.65 5.75 22.59
C LEU A 657 9.64 5.28 23.61
N ARG A 658 8.46 4.87 23.14
CA ARG A 658 7.34 4.40 23.94
C ARG A 658 6.83 3.07 23.41
N HIS A 659 5.99 2.40 24.19
CA HIS A 659 5.33 1.14 23.79
C HIS A 659 6.32 0.01 23.43
N LEU A 660 7.49 0.01 24.06
CA LEU A 660 8.45 -1.08 23.94
C LEU A 660 8.06 -2.22 24.89
N HIS A 661 8.10 -3.45 24.38
CA HIS A 661 7.86 -4.65 25.16
C HIS A 661 9.18 -5.40 25.40
N LYS A 662 9.47 -5.69 26.67
CA LYS A 662 10.61 -6.54 27.07
C LYS A 662 10.31 -7.99 26.66
N GLN A 663 11.33 -8.70 26.21
CA GLN A 663 11.21 -10.13 25.91
C GLN A 663 11.05 -10.94 27.19
N SER A 664 10.55 -12.17 27.06
CA SER A 664 10.43 -13.08 28.19
C SER A 664 11.80 -13.34 28.84
N GLY A 665 11.93 -13.02 30.13
CA GLY A 665 13.18 -13.18 30.89
C GLY A 665 14.11 -11.95 30.85
N GLN A 666 13.68 -10.84 30.24
CA GLN A 666 14.45 -9.61 30.19
C GLN A 666 14.03 -8.63 31.30
N ASP A 667 14.95 -8.31 32.21
CA ASP A 667 14.70 -7.38 33.33
C ASP A 667 14.81 -5.91 32.92
N SER A 668 15.70 -5.59 31.97
CA SER A 668 15.96 -4.22 31.50
C SER A 668 16.30 -4.18 30.01
N PHE A 669 16.02 -3.05 29.37
CA PHE A 669 16.42 -2.80 27.99
C PHE A 669 17.92 -2.57 27.89
N GLN A 670 18.52 -3.07 26.82
CA GLN A 670 19.86 -2.70 26.39
C GLN A 670 19.78 -1.96 25.06
N ALA A 671 20.74 -1.07 24.81
CA ALA A 671 20.87 -0.41 23.51
C ALA A 671 22.29 -0.48 22.99
N GLN A 672 22.39 -0.55 21.67
CA GLN A 672 23.63 -0.41 20.93
C GLN A 672 23.41 0.53 19.74
N VAL A 673 24.48 1.13 19.24
CA VAL A 673 24.45 2.02 18.07
C VAL A 673 25.53 1.65 17.06
N ILE A 674 25.19 1.83 15.80
CA ILE A 674 26.10 1.72 14.65
C ILE A 674 25.91 2.95 13.74
N HIS A 675 26.98 3.34 13.08
CA HIS A 675 27.07 4.54 12.23
C HIS A 675 27.47 4.17 10.81
N PRO A 676 27.14 4.99 9.80
CA PRO A 676 27.63 4.76 8.45
C PRO A 676 29.16 4.63 8.41
N GLY A 677 29.67 3.59 7.74
CA GLY A 677 31.10 3.30 7.63
C GLY A 677 31.67 2.46 8.79
N ARG A 678 30.82 2.02 9.72
CA ARG A 678 31.19 1.11 10.84
C ARG A 678 30.53 -0.25 10.65
N THR A 679 31.23 -1.30 11.07
CA THR A 679 30.71 -2.68 11.07
C THR A 679 30.34 -3.20 12.45
N ASP A 680 30.85 -2.57 13.50
CA ASP A 680 30.68 -3.03 14.88
C ASP A 680 29.66 -2.17 15.63
N TRP A 681 28.80 -2.86 16.38
CA TRP A 681 27.84 -2.23 17.29
C TRP A 681 28.54 -1.80 18.58
N THR A 682 28.28 -0.57 19.02
CA THR A 682 28.83 -0.02 20.27
C THR A 682 27.74 0.10 21.33
N PRO A 683 27.99 -0.25 22.60
CA PRO A 683 27.03 -0.06 23.68
C PRO A 683 26.56 1.39 23.79
N LEU A 684 25.25 1.60 23.93
CA LEU A 684 24.64 2.91 24.08
C LEU A 684 23.87 2.95 25.40
N MET A 685 24.11 4.00 26.18
CA MET A 685 23.38 4.21 27.43
C MET A 685 21.94 4.63 27.13
N LEU A 686 20.98 3.97 27.78
CA LEU A 686 19.58 4.37 27.78
C LEU A 686 19.11 4.68 29.20
N LYS A 687 18.09 5.52 29.28
CA LYS A 687 17.38 5.81 30.53
C LYS A 687 15.97 5.26 30.43
N GLU A 688 15.67 4.23 31.21
CA GLU A 688 14.29 3.77 31.38
C GLU A 688 13.47 4.83 32.13
N THR A 689 12.24 5.02 31.68
CA THR A 689 11.22 5.87 32.27
C THR A 689 9.97 5.03 32.50
N SER A 690 9.00 5.55 33.26
CA SER A 690 7.73 4.83 33.48
C SER A 690 6.98 4.49 32.19
N ASN A 691 7.23 5.23 31.10
CA ASN A 691 6.46 5.18 29.86
C ASN A 691 7.33 4.86 28.63
N GLY A 692 8.53 4.29 28.81
CA GLY A 692 9.44 3.92 27.71
C GLY A 692 10.90 4.25 28.00
N VAL A 693 11.71 4.53 26.97
CA VAL A 693 13.15 4.81 27.10
C VAL A 693 13.52 6.16 26.49
N THR A 694 14.54 6.81 27.05
CA THR A 694 15.17 8.01 26.48
C THR A 694 16.64 7.72 26.21
N ILE A 695 17.11 8.16 25.04
CA ILE A 695 18.45 7.85 24.53
C ILE A 695 19.07 9.13 23.95
N GLU A 696 20.32 9.42 24.30
CA GLU A 696 21.15 10.42 23.61
C GLU A 696 21.91 9.71 22.49
N VAL A 697 21.45 9.87 21.26
CA VAL A 697 21.99 9.14 20.11
C VAL A 697 23.09 9.97 19.46
N PRO A 698 24.37 9.55 19.50
CA PRO A 698 25.44 10.22 18.76
C PRO A 698 25.20 10.03 17.26
N LEU A 699 25.46 11.06 16.46
CA LEU A 699 25.24 11.04 15.01
C LEU A 699 26.57 11.23 14.28
N GLU A 700 26.77 10.43 13.23
CA GLU A 700 27.84 10.60 12.24
C GLU A 700 27.18 10.76 10.87
N ARG A 701 27.61 11.77 10.10
CA ARG A 701 26.97 12.12 8.81
C ARG A 701 25.46 12.38 8.93
N GLY A 702 25.02 12.88 10.08
CA GLY A 702 23.60 13.12 10.39
C GLY A 702 22.76 11.85 10.62
N CYS A 703 23.39 10.68 10.78
CA CYS A 703 22.71 9.39 10.89
C CYS A 703 23.27 8.48 11.99
N ALA A 704 22.42 7.61 12.51
CA ALA A 704 22.77 6.46 13.32
C ALA A 704 21.64 5.40 13.23
N MET A 705 21.98 4.13 13.43
CA MET A 705 21.00 3.09 13.71
C MET A 705 21.16 2.63 15.15
N VAL A 706 20.09 2.72 15.94
CA VAL A 706 20.05 2.21 17.31
C VAL A 706 19.31 0.88 17.33
N LYS A 707 19.88 -0.13 17.99
CA LYS A 707 19.21 -1.40 18.28
C LYS A 707 18.88 -1.46 19.76
N ILE A 708 17.66 -1.90 20.07
CA ILE A 708 17.17 -2.09 21.44
C ILE A 708 16.70 -3.53 21.58
N TYR A 709 17.16 -4.22 22.61
CA TYR A 709 16.86 -5.64 22.84
C TYR A 709 16.83 -5.96 24.32
#